data_AF-A0A7K1KW88-F1
#
_entry.id   AF-A0A7K1KW88-F1
#
_cell.length_a   1.000
_cell.length_b   1.000
_cell.length_c   1.000
_cell.angle_alpha   90.00
_cell.angle_beta   90.00
_cell.angle_gamma   90.00
#
_symmetry.space_group_name_H-M   'P 1'
#
loop_
_entity.id
_entity.type
_entity.pdbx_description
1 polymer ?
#
loop_
_entity_poly.entity_id
_entity_poly.type
_entity_poly.pdbx_seq_one_letter_code
_entity_poly.pdbx_strand_id
1 'polypeptide(L)'
;MLWTAAFRLPPEQLGRLYVYPLPAAFVEALWELGRRWRGKNDRARAPHASLANALTAVTGRPVCVLPRTRMGEGDVLLVTTEPIDPTILAIAVRKWERLCRGSDTNVLAPLLSGVAPVSTALADSVRRPAPGRVAAEPWVYRVLRWVVAKQLAARPVLFDGREVTFRLDSSGALVAWDDPITKPRRNGTDARAIMQITPHIKTMPGVGDLICVLDATLTRLRDGLYDVRNVWIDHGREHGGSALLRLPVGYRKDQDGVGRVLGDFSADIVTACGLDPLPWGPDVLREHPERVRAWRATNTEHPIGTGVGPRTYLRLTEHAAKALDAEPITYQPFTAPGKGAGRVSVRVPASAISDHIRPEALDAAIGATEHGRLRIVHLTATSGTRKRIREGLEKYRHPQSPEPTPALGVVQPLTRRTEVVGYDIAALLDDVQVDAAALASEAPMLKAEPGTLTLALVETAHDEEDDRPDAKRPLRRALAELGVASQFIATRPASEASEDPEATDHPVEAALKDLMRLGGFSDDRLRDAVTMRSYALDRPAWLVGVHIRRQNPTAAKARPVLVTVLVALHADPDPSRPWTMHMYVPGTGWRPHAQGLAAFHASAIGAEAGRDAFANARDLVDQALGSLPGHDEDPVLVMIDADASRRVWSGLSDARLGTGALPGDGLPEARDMAVVRICSDDVEIPRPVHKAAGGKRSADPDQPAKPDGRLYVHEGDDGRRSWMLGRTSTTYESGIVGRCGALYTRFTLPLEKKFLQGKPWHSFTGTEFVVARSGRFSEESAAVIAARLCAQPVSWRGRTRWPVPLHLARVADMDHPHYRAAEEGDVSPG
;
A
#
# COMPACT_ATOMS: atom_id res chain seq x y z
N MET A 1 8.91 8.12 24.06
CA MET A 1 7.91 8.71 23.17
C MET A 1 8.35 8.56 21.72
N LEU A 2 7.43 8.21 20.83
CA LEU A 2 7.61 8.12 19.39
C LEU A 2 6.86 9.28 18.73
N TRP A 3 7.58 10.16 18.04
CA TRP A 3 7.03 11.26 17.27
C TRP A 3 6.60 10.78 15.89
N THR A 4 5.56 11.42 15.37
CA THR A 4 5.01 11.12 14.05
C THR A 4 4.93 12.36 13.18
N ALA A 5 4.79 12.18 11.86
CA ALA A 5 4.56 13.26 10.92
C ALA A 5 3.07 13.65 10.84
N ALA A 6 2.35 13.60 11.97
CA ALA A 6 0.93 13.90 12.03
C ALA A 6 0.61 14.99 13.05
N PHE A 7 -0.37 15.84 12.74
CA PHE A 7 -0.75 17.00 13.54
C PHE A 7 -2.27 17.09 13.68
N ARG A 8 -2.78 17.49 14.84
CA ARG A 8 -4.22 17.81 15.01
C ARG A 8 -4.54 19.11 14.30
N LEU A 9 -5.74 19.20 13.74
CA LEU A 9 -6.30 20.40 13.13
C LEU A 9 -7.55 20.81 13.91
N PRO A 10 -7.40 21.56 15.00
CA PRO A 10 -8.53 21.98 15.81
C PRO A 10 -9.39 23.00 15.03
N PRO A 11 -10.70 23.11 15.35
CA PRO A 11 -11.66 23.93 14.61
C PRO A 11 -11.23 25.37 14.36
N GLU A 12 -10.62 25.99 15.37
CA GLU A 12 -10.14 27.36 15.33
C GLU A 12 -9.04 27.61 14.30
N GLN A 13 -8.29 26.56 13.92
CA GLN A 13 -7.23 26.63 12.92
C GLN A 13 -7.72 26.33 11.49
N LEU A 14 -8.98 25.90 11.31
CA LEU A 14 -9.52 25.54 9.99
C LEU A 14 -9.82 26.77 9.12
N GLY A 15 -10.05 27.93 9.74
CA GLY A 15 -10.31 29.18 9.03
C GLY A 15 -11.72 29.29 8.45
N ARG A 16 -11.88 30.16 7.45
CA ARG A 16 -13.18 30.51 6.84
C ARG A 16 -13.27 30.01 5.40
N LEU A 17 -14.51 29.80 4.97
CA LEU A 17 -14.89 29.50 3.60
C LEU A 17 -15.74 30.63 3.02
N TYR A 18 -15.71 30.71 1.70
CA TYR A 18 -16.63 31.48 0.89
C TYR A 18 -17.36 30.52 -0.03
N VAL A 19 -18.67 30.47 0.16
CA VAL A 19 -19.60 29.56 -0.52
C VAL A 19 -20.43 30.39 -1.48
N TYR A 20 -20.46 30.00 -2.75
CA TYR A 20 -21.29 30.67 -3.76
C TYR A 20 -22.63 29.93 -3.88
N PRO A 21 -23.74 30.50 -3.34
CA PRO A 21 -25.06 29.91 -3.45
C PRO A 21 -25.56 30.06 -4.88
N LEU A 22 -25.92 28.96 -5.54
CA LEU A 22 -26.31 29.04 -6.94
C LEU A 22 -27.79 29.30 -7.15
N PRO A 23 -28.15 30.12 -8.15
CA PRO A 23 -29.51 30.14 -8.67
C PRO A 23 -29.89 28.79 -9.29
N ALA A 24 -31.13 28.35 -9.09
CA ALA A 24 -31.67 27.12 -9.68
C ALA A 24 -31.47 27.05 -11.22
N ALA A 25 -31.65 28.18 -11.91
CA ALA A 25 -31.42 28.28 -13.35
C ALA A 25 -29.97 27.96 -13.76
N PHE A 26 -28.98 28.30 -12.94
CA PHE A 26 -27.58 27.92 -13.19
C PHE A 26 -27.42 26.41 -13.09
N VAL A 27 -27.98 25.81 -12.04
CA VAL A 27 -27.90 24.37 -11.77
C VAL A 27 -28.52 23.58 -12.91
N GLU A 28 -29.70 23.96 -13.37
CA GLU A 28 -30.38 23.35 -14.51
C GLU A 28 -29.55 23.43 -15.80
N ALA A 29 -29.02 24.61 -16.13
CA ALA A 29 -28.18 24.81 -17.31
C ALA A 29 -26.89 23.96 -17.27
N LEU A 30 -26.31 23.81 -16.07
CA LEU A 30 -25.14 22.96 -15.84
C LEU A 30 -25.46 21.47 -16.01
N TRP A 31 -26.61 21.00 -15.49
CA TRP A 31 -27.07 19.62 -15.67
C TRP A 31 -27.40 19.31 -17.13
N GLU A 32 -27.98 20.26 -17.87
CA GLU A 32 -28.20 20.13 -19.31
C GLU A 32 -26.88 19.97 -20.07
N LEU A 33 -25.88 20.80 -19.74
CA LEU A 33 -24.53 20.68 -20.31
C LEU A 33 -23.91 19.30 -19.99
N GLY A 34 -24.05 18.84 -18.74
CA GLY A 34 -23.58 17.52 -18.30
C GLY A 34 -24.27 16.36 -19.02
N ARG A 35 -25.60 16.42 -19.26
CA ARG A 35 -26.35 15.40 -20.02
C ARG A 35 -25.92 15.32 -21.47
N ARG A 36 -25.58 16.46 -22.08
CA ARG A 36 -25.12 16.54 -23.49
C ARG A 36 -23.64 16.19 -23.65
N TRP A 37 -22.88 16.18 -22.56
CA TRP A 37 -21.47 15.82 -22.60
C TRP A 37 -21.30 14.33 -22.89
N ARG A 38 -20.97 14.01 -24.14
CA ARG A 38 -20.43 12.71 -24.53
C ARG A 38 -18.91 12.82 -24.37
N GLY A 39 -18.37 12.29 -23.27
CA GLY A 39 -16.93 12.29 -23.04
C GLY A 39 -16.18 11.78 -24.27
N LYS A 40 -15.31 12.62 -24.85
CA LYS A 40 -14.60 12.28 -26.10
C LYS A 40 -13.49 11.23 -25.91
N ASN A 41 -13.31 10.71 -24.69
CA ASN A 41 -12.39 9.62 -24.35
C ASN A 41 -12.83 8.96 -23.03
N ASP A 42 -12.59 7.65 -22.89
CA ASP A 42 -12.93 6.83 -21.70
C ASP A 42 -12.28 7.30 -20.38
N ARG A 43 -11.39 8.29 -20.45
CA ARG A 43 -10.68 8.89 -19.30
C ARG A 43 -11.10 10.32 -18.97
N ALA A 44 -12.03 10.90 -19.71
CA ALA A 44 -12.40 12.29 -19.51
C ALA A 44 -13.08 12.44 -18.13
N ARG A 45 -12.48 13.23 -17.24
CA ARG A 45 -13.09 13.60 -15.96
C ARG A 45 -14.35 14.40 -16.24
N ALA A 46 -15.31 14.37 -15.30
CA ALA A 46 -16.44 15.28 -15.38
C ALA A 46 -15.94 16.72 -15.60
N PRO A 47 -16.50 17.47 -16.56
CA PRO A 47 -15.86 18.67 -17.11
C PRO A 47 -15.57 19.74 -16.05
N HIS A 48 -16.32 19.79 -14.94
CA HIS A 48 -16.12 20.73 -13.84
C HIS A 48 -14.78 20.55 -13.09
N ALA A 49 -14.13 19.39 -13.15
CA ALA A 49 -12.83 19.18 -12.51
C ALA A 49 -11.71 20.04 -13.14
N SER A 50 -11.78 20.27 -14.46
CA SER A 50 -10.85 21.14 -15.19
C SER A 50 -11.04 22.61 -14.82
N LEU A 51 -12.30 23.06 -14.68
CA LEU A 51 -12.62 24.40 -14.19
C LEU A 51 -12.09 24.63 -12.77
N ALA A 52 -12.32 23.67 -11.86
CA ALA A 52 -11.80 23.75 -10.49
C ALA A 52 -10.27 23.82 -10.45
N ASN A 53 -9.59 23.01 -11.26
CA ASN A 53 -8.13 22.97 -11.33
C ASN A 53 -7.55 24.28 -11.91
N ALA A 54 -8.15 24.81 -12.99
CA ALA A 54 -7.78 26.08 -13.59
C ALA A 54 -7.98 27.25 -12.64
N LEU A 55 -9.16 27.37 -12.03
CA LEU A 55 -9.44 28.41 -11.04
C LEU A 55 -8.49 28.31 -9.84
N THR A 56 -8.13 27.10 -9.41
CA THR A 56 -7.14 26.92 -8.34
C THR A 56 -5.77 27.48 -8.73
N ALA A 57 -5.32 27.24 -9.96
CA ALA A 57 -4.06 27.76 -10.46
C ALA A 57 -4.07 29.29 -10.63
N VAL A 58 -5.13 29.83 -11.25
CA VAL A 58 -5.29 31.27 -11.52
C VAL A 58 -5.42 32.07 -10.23
N THR A 59 -6.25 31.61 -9.29
CA THR A 59 -6.54 32.36 -8.05
C THR A 59 -5.52 32.11 -6.95
N GLY A 60 -4.67 31.09 -7.09
CA GLY A 60 -3.78 30.63 -6.02
C GLY A 60 -4.55 30.27 -4.75
N ARG A 61 -5.73 29.66 -4.87
CA ARG A 61 -6.65 29.28 -3.76
C ARG A 61 -7.34 27.96 -4.07
N PRO A 62 -7.75 27.14 -3.08
CA PRO A 62 -8.41 25.88 -3.37
C PRO A 62 -9.82 26.15 -3.88
N VAL A 63 -10.14 25.68 -5.08
CA VAL A 63 -11.49 25.78 -5.64
C VAL A 63 -12.10 24.39 -5.78
N CYS A 64 -13.24 24.19 -5.12
CA CYS A 64 -14.07 23.00 -5.30
C CYS A 64 -15.33 23.37 -6.08
N VAL A 65 -15.57 22.69 -7.21
CA VAL A 65 -16.78 22.88 -8.02
C VAL A 65 -17.75 21.72 -7.79
N LEU A 66 -19.02 22.01 -7.51
CA LEU A 66 -20.10 21.10 -7.13
C LEU A 66 -19.71 20.13 -5.99
N PRO A 67 -19.35 20.63 -4.80
CA PRO A 67 -19.23 19.73 -3.66
C PRO A 67 -20.58 19.05 -3.42
N ARG A 68 -20.64 17.72 -3.49
CA ARG A 68 -21.83 16.99 -3.00
C ARG A 68 -21.96 17.26 -1.51
N THR A 69 -22.97 18.03 -1.11
CA THR A 69 -23.27 18.35 0.29
C THR A 69 -24.47 17.54 0.76
N ARG A 70 -24.45 17.10 2.03
CA ARG A 70 -25.62 16.54 2.73
C ARG A 70 -26.52 17.60 3.37
N MET A 71 -26.16 18.88 3.26
CA MET A 71 -27.04 19.99 3.62
C MET A 71 -28.32 19.82 2.79
N GLY A 72 -29.42 19.46 3.45
CA GLY A 72 -30.75 19.54 2.85
C GLY A 72 -30.99 20.99 2.47
N GLU A 73 -31.62 21.18 1.30
CA GLU A 73 -31.89 22.47 0.63
C GLU A 73 -30.73 23.05 -0.20
N GLY A 74 -30.70 22.72 -1.51
CA GLY A 74 -30.25 23.63 -2.59
C GLY A 74 -28.75 23.96 -2.74
N ASP A 75 -28.08 23.21 -3.63
CA ASP A 75 -27.12 23.69 -4.64
C ASP A 75 -26.02 24.74 -4.30
N VAL A 76 -24.81 24.25 -3.99
CA VAL A 76 -23.56 25.04 -3.99
C VAL A 76 -22.70 24.73 -5.23
N LEU A 77 -22.29 25.74 -6.02
CA LEU A 77 -21.34 25.53 -7.12
C LEU A 77 -19.93 25.47 -6.65
N LEU A 78 -19.54 26.40 -5.78
CA LEU A 78 -18.15 26.78 -5.64
C LEU A 78 -17.84 27.07 -4.19
N VAL A 79 -16.79 26.41 -3.70
CA VAL A 79 -16.23 26.65 -2.37
C VAL A 79 -14.76 27.00 -2.52
N THR A 80 -14.37 28.08 -1.85
CA THR A 80 -13.00 28.60 -1.80
C THR A 80 -12.71 29.21 -0.42
N THR A 81 -11.46 29.57 -0.16
CA THR A 81 -11.02 30.17 1.11
C THR A 81 -11.06 31.70 1.11
N GLU A 82 -11.14 32.33 -0.06
CA GLU A 82 -11.31 33.78 -0.24
C GLU A 82 -12.13 34.03 -1.52
N PRO A 83 -12.89 35.14 -1.61
CA PRO A 83 -13.67 35.48 -2.81
C PRO A 83 -12.82 35.48 -4.09
N ILE A 84 -13.38 34.90 -5.15
CA ILE A 84 -12.81 34.95 -6.51
C ILE A 84 -13.24 36.28 -7.14
N ASP A 85 -12.30 36.92 -7.83
CA ASP A 85 -12.60 38.10 -8.65
C ASP A 85 -13.72 37.77 -9.66
N PRO A 86 -14.82 38.56 -9.70
CA PRO A 86 -15.95 38.27 -10.58
C PRO A 86 -15.59 38.20 -12.06
N THR A 87 -14.61 38.99 -12.51
CA THR A 87 -14.15 39.03 -13.89
C THR A 87 -13.40 37.73 -14.23
N ILE A 88 -12.48 37.30 -13.37
CA ILE A 88 -11.77 36.02 -13.51
C ILE A 88 -12.77 34.85 -13.53
N LEU A 89 -13.72 34.84 -12.60
CA LEU A 89 -14.74 33.78 -12.54
C LEU A 89 -15.58 33.72 -13.82
N ALA A 90 -16.03 34.88 -14.33
CA ALA A 90 -16.82 34.96 -15.56
C ALA A 90 -16.02 34.49 -16.79
N ILE A 91 -14.76 34.91 -16.92
CA ILE A 91 -13.85 34.50 -18.01
C ILE A 91 -13.64 32.99 -17.97
N ALA A 92 -13.30 32.44 -16.80
CA ALA A 92 -13.03 31.02 -16.63
C ALA A 92 -14.26 30.16 -16.97
N VAL A 93 -15.44 30.52 -16.45
CA VAL A 93 -16.70 29.80 -16.70
C VAL A 93 -17.10 29.89 -18.17
N ARG A 94 -17.00 31.07 -18.80
CA ARG A 94 -17.30 31.26 -20.23
C ARG A 94 -16.38 30.42 -21.12
N LYS A 95 -15.07 30.45 -20.85
CA LYS A 95 -14.10 29.66 -21.61
C LYS A 95 -14.34 28.16 -21.44
N TRP A 96 -14.59 27.72 -20.21
CA TRP A 96 -14.93 26.34 -19.92
C TRP A 96 -16.21 25.87 -20.61
N GLU A 97 -17.28 26.67 -20.56
CA GLU A 97 -18.56 26.37 -21.22
C GLU A 97 -18.37 26.21 -22.73
N ARG A 98 -17.64 27.15 -23.36
CA ARG A 98 -17.29 27.07 -24.79
C ARG A 98 -16.54 25.79 -25.12
N LEU A 99 -15.55 25.38 -24.33
CA LEU A 99 -14.79 24.14 -24.55
C LEU A 99 -15.67 22.89 -24.40
N CYS A 100 -16.62 22.91 -23.46
CA CYS A 100 -17.57 21.82 -23.28
C CYS A 100 -18.58 21.71 -24.43
N ARG A 101 -19.06 22.84 -24.96
CA ARG A 101 -20.08 22.89 -26.03
C ARG A 101 -19.50 22.81 -27.43
N GLY A 102 -18.28 23.30 -27.64
CA GLY A 102 -17.70 23.51 -28.97
C GLY A 102 -18.27 24.74 -29.71
N SER A 103 -18.99 25.62 -29.02
CA SER A 103 -19.59 26.85 -29.57
C SER A 103 -19.33 28.05 -28.66
N ASP A 104 -19.41 29.28 -29.18
CA ASP A 104 -19.22 30.51 -28.38
C ASP A 104 -20.44 30.89 -27.50
N THR A 105 -21.30 29.91 -27.20
CA THR A 105 -22.48 30.08 -26.35
C THR A 105 -22.07 30.43 -24.92
N ASN A 106 -22.72 31.44 -24.31
CA ASN A 106 -22.40 31.95 -22.99
C ASN A 106 -23.68 32.06 -22.14
N VAL A 107 -24.02 30.97 -21.44
CA VAL A 107 -25.23 30.89 -20.61
C VAL A 107 -24.86 30.94 -19.14
N LEU A 108 -23.78 30.26 -18.74
CA LEU A 108 -23.45 30.09 -17.32
C LEU A 108 -22.83 31.33 -16.69
N ALA A 109 -21.91 32.03 -17.38
CA ALA A 109 -21.25 33.19 -16.79
C ALA A 109 -22.23 34.34 -16.45
N PRO A 110 -23.21 34.70 -17.31
CA PRO A 110 -24.24 35.69 -16.95
C PRO A 110 -25.09 35.28 -15.74
N LEU A 111 -25.38 33.99 -15.57
CA LEU A 111 -26.13 33.49 -14.41
C LEU A 111 -25.35 33.60 -13.08
N LEU A 112 -24.03 33.86 -13.14
CA LEU A 112 -23.20 34.16 -11.97
C LEU A 112 -23.05 35.67 -11.72
N SER A 113 -23.42 36.52 -12.68
CA SER A 113 -23.32 37.97 -12.49
C SER A 113 -24.35 38.40 -11.44
N GLY A 114 -23.88 38.73 -10.23
CA GLY A 114 -24.72 39.08 -9.09
C GLY A 114 -24.76 38.04 -7.96
N VAL A 115 -24.10 36.87 -8.13
CA VAL A 115 -23.97 35.90 -7.03
C VAL A 115 -22.89 36.35 -6.05
N ALA A 116 -23.30 36.80 -4.87
CA ALA A 116 -22.39 37.15 -3.79
C ALA A 116 -22.01 35.91 -2.97
N PRO A 117 -20.72 35.72 -2.60
CA PRO A 117 -20.33 34.62 -1.74
C PRO A 117 -20.79 34.85 -0.29
N VAL A 118 -21.21 33.77 0.36
CA VAL A 118 -21.53 33.74 1.79
C VAL A 118 -20.30 33.24 2.55
N SER A 119 -19.88 33.99 3.57
CA SER A 119 -18.75 33.59 4.42
C SER A 119 -19.23 32.72 5.58
N THR A 120 -18.62 31.55 5.74
CA THR A 120 -18.92 30.60 6.83
C THR A 120 -17.64 30.06 7.47
N ALA A 121 -17.70 29.56 8.70
CA ALA A 121 -16.54 28.91 9.30
C ALA A 121 -16.36 27.51 8.69
N LEU A 122 -15.12 27.12 8.36
CA LEU A 122 -14.86 25.77 7.84
C LEU A 122 -15.21 24.70 8.89
N ALA A 123 -15.05 25.03 10.17
CA ALA A 123 -15.45 24.19 11.30
C ALA A 123 -16.92 23.78 11.27
N ASP A 124 -17.82 24.62 10.77
CA ASP A 124 -19.27 24.31 10.69
C ASP A 124 -19.56 23.17 9.71
N SER A 125 -18.61 22.86 8.82
CA SER A 125 -18.67 21.72 7.88
C SER A 125 -18.07 20.43 8.44
N VAL A 126 -17.58 20.43 9.68
CA VAL A 126 -16.99 19.29 10.38
C VAL A 126 -17.97 18.81 11.46
N ARG A 127 -18.38 17.55 11.39
CA ARG A 127 -19.28 16.92 12.36
C ARG A 127 -18.51 16.18 13.43
N ARG A 128 -19.02 16.23 14.65
CA ARG A 128 -18.52 15.47 15.80
C ARG A 128 -19.64 14.60 16.38
N PRO A 129 -19.88 13.40 15.82
CA PRO A 129 -21.02 12.58 16.20
C PRO A 129 -20.96 12.08 17.65
N ALA A 130 -19.77 11.97 18.24
CA ALA A 130 -19.55 11.64 19.65
C ALA A 130 -18.14 12.11 20.07
N PRO A 131 -17.80 12.11 21.38
CA PRO A 131 -16.42 12.29 21.82
C PRO A 131 -15.45 11.37 21.07
N GLY A 132 -14.25 11.87 20.74
CA GLY A 132 -13.23 11.12 20.01
C GLY A 132 -13.60 10.70 18.57
N ARG A 133 -14.69 11.25 18.01
CA ARG A 133 -15.13 10.96 16.64
C ARG A 133 -15.37 12.23 15.85
N VAL A 134 -14.83 12.25 14.65
CA VAL A 134 -14.97 13.37 13.71
C VAL A 134 -15.32 12.84 12.32
N ALA A 135 -16.10 13.61 11.57
CA ALA A 135 -16.43 13.31 10.18
C ALA A 135 -16.71 14.59 9.41
N ALA A 136 -16.16 14.70 8.20
CA ALA A 136 -16.46 15.80 7.28
C ALA A 136 -16.91 15.25 5.90
N GLU A 137 -17.47 16.13 5.07
CA GLU A 137 -17.77 15.81 3.67
C GLU A 137 -16.48 15.77 2.82
N PRO A 138 -16.41 14.99 1.72
CA PRO A 138 -15.17 14.79 0.96
C PRO A 138 -14.45 16.06 0.50
N TRP A 139 -15.18 17.13 0.19
CA TRP A 139 -14.62 18.40 -0.26
C TRP A 139 -13.86 19.14 0.86
N VAL A 140 -14.25 18.95 2.12
CA VAL A 140 -13.58 19.57 3.29
C VAL A 140 -12.13 19.11 3.37
N TYR A 141 -11.89 17.82 3.21
CA TYR A 141 -10.53 17.26 3.18
C TYR A 141 -9.68 17.84 2.05
N ARG A 142 -10.29 18.10 0.88
CA ARG A 142 -9.59 18.72 -0.26
C ARG A 142 -9.22 20.18 0.01
N VAL A 143 -10.13 20.96 0.58
CA VAL A 143 -9.85 22.36 0.94
C VAL A 143 -8.80 22.43 2.04
N LEU A 144 -8.96 21.65 3.11
CA LEU A 144 -8.00 21.63 4.23
C LEU A 144 -6.60 21.22 3.82
N ARG A 145 -6.47 20.24 2.91
CA ARG A 145 -5.17 19.88 2.35
C ARG A 145 -4.43 21.09 1.77
N TRP A 146 -5.16 21.93 1.05
CA TRP A 146 -4.58 23.12 0.42
C TRP A 146 -4.30 24.23 1.45
N VAL A 147 -5.19 24.43 2.43
CA VAL A 147 -4.99 25.37 3.54
C VAL A 147 -3.71 25.02 4.31
N VAL A 148 -3.54 23.75 4.69
CA VAL A 148 -2.34 23.25 5.35
C VAL A 148 -1.11 23.42 4.46
N ALA A 149 -1.20 23.08 3.18
CA ALA A 149 -0.10 23.31 2.24
C ALA A 149 0.30 24.80 2.17
N LYS A 150 -0.66 25.73 2.14
CA LYS A 150 -0.39 27.18 2.13
C LYS A 150 0.32 27.64 3.40
N GLN A 151 -0.11 27.16 4.57
CA GLN A 151 0.56 27.46 5.84
C GLN A 151 2.00 26.93 5.86
N LEU A 152 2.21 25.70 5.42
CA LEU A 152 3.55 25.09 5.33
C LEU A 152 4.46 25.81 4.33
N ALA A 153 3.93 26.34 3.23
CA ALA A 153 4.68 27.09 2.22
C ALA A 153 4.98 28.54 2.61
N ALA A 154 4.37 29.06 3.67
CA ALA A 154 4.52 30.46 4.07
C ALA A 154 5.97 30.84 4.45
N ARG A 155 6.81 29.84 4.75
CA ARG A 155 8.23 30.01 5.06
C ARG A 155 9.04 28.88 4.41
N PRO A 156 10.29 29.11 4.02
CA PRO A 156 11.19 28.05 3.57
C PRO A 156 11.38 27.00 4.66
N VAL A 157 11.59 25.74 4.25
CA VAL A 157 11.95 24.66 5.17
C VAL A 157 13.46 24.64 5.33
N LEU A 158 13.93 24.59 6.57
CA LEU A 158 15.36 24.50 6.88
C LEU A 158 15.81 23.04 6.95
N PHE A 159 16.50 22.57 5.91
CA PHE A 159 17.14 21.26 5.89
C PHE A 159 18.62 21.39 6.22
N ASP A 160 18.99 21.17 7.49
CA ASP A 160 20.38 21.21 7.97
C ASP A 160 21.15 22.47 7.51
N GLY A 161 20.56 23.65 7.71
CA GLY A 161 21.15 24.93 7.32
C GLY A 161 20.86 25.37 5.88
N ARG A 162 20.31 24.49 5.04
CA ARG A 162 19.84 24.87 3.69
C ARG A 162 18.36 25.19 3.69
N GLU A 163 18.02 26.42 3.33
CA GLU A 163 16.64 26.83 3.10
C GLU A 163 16.15 26.30 1.75
N VAL A 164 14.96 25.71 1.74
CA VAL A 164 14.28 25.24 0.52
C VAL A 164 12.88 25.82 0.49
N THR A 165 12.56 26.53 -0.58
CA THR A 165 11.22 27.11 -0.77
C THR A 165 10.33 26.11 -1.50
N PHE A 166 9.15 25.87 -0.95
CA PHE A 166 8.14 25.02 -1.57
C PHE A 166 7.04 25.86 -2.20
N ARG A 167 6.68 25.52 -3.44
CA ARG A 167 5.56 26.13 -4.17
C ARG A 167 4.34 25.21 -4.11
N LEU A 168 3.16 25.79 -3.98
CA LEU A 168 1.91 25.04 -4.08
C LEU A 168 1.66 24.62 -5.53
N ASP A 169 1.12 23.42 -5.71
CA ASP A 169 0.48 22.99 -6.94
C ASP A 169 -1.04 23.06 -6.85
N SER A 170 -1.71 22.98 -8.00
CA SER A 170 -3.18 23.02 -8.10
C SER A 170 -3.90 21.83 -7.45
N SER A 171 -3.16 20.82 -6.97
CA SER A 171 -3.68 19.69 -6.20
C SER A 171 -3.55 19.86 -4.68
N GLY A 172 -2.93 20.95 -4.22
CA GLY A 172 -2.61 21.17 -2.81
C GLY A 172 -1.44 20.29 -2.33
N ALA A 173 -0.50 19.98 -3.21
CA ALA A 173 0.83 19.50 -2.82
C ALA A 173 1.85 20.64 -2.87
N LEU A 174 2.97 20.44 -2.21
CA LEU A 174 4.11 21.34 -2.17
C LEU A 174 5.26 20.74 -2.98
N VAL A 175 5.91 21.57 -3.79
CA VAL A 175 6.94 21.15 -4.75
C VAL A 175 8.17 22.03 -4.57
N ALA A 176 9.34 21.41 -4.36
CA ALA A 176 10.64 22.11 -4.32
C ALA A 176 11.07 22.50 -5.75
N TRP A 177 10.31 23.40 -6.37
CA TRP A 177 10.47 23.77 -7.78
C TRP A 177 11.83 24.45 -8.01
N ASP A 178 12.18 25.40 -7.16
CA ASP A 178 13.38 26.21 -7.35
C ASP A 178 14.66 25.47 -6.88
N ASP A 179 14.51 24.37 -6.15
CA ASP A 179 15.59 23.54 -5.60
C ASP A 179 15.51 22.08 -6.11
N PRO A 180 15.68 21.81 -7.43
CA PRO A 180 15.72 20.44 -7.90
C PRO A 180 16.98 19.72 -7.37
N ILE A 181 16.80 18.45 -7.03
CA ILE A 181 17.89 17.56 -6.66
C ILE A 181 18.54 17.03 -7.94
N THR A 182 19.85 17.23 -8.09
CA THR A 182 20.59 16.87 -9.30
C THR A 182 21.66 15.81 -9.07
N LYS A 183 21.87 14.99 -10.11
CA LYS A 183 22.99 14.06 -10.21
C LYS A 183 23.52 14.04 -11.66
N PRO A 184 24.82 14.31 -11.88
CA PRO A 184 25.43 14.22 -13.20
C PRO A 184 25.29 12.83 -13.81
N ARG A 185 24.98 12.77 -15.10
CA ARG A 185 25.04 11.55 -15.93
C ARG A 185 26.33 11.50 -16.74
N ARG A 186 26.66 10.31 -17.25
CA ARG A 186 27.84 10.11 -18.12
C ARG A 186 27.74 10.85 -19.46
N ASN A 187 26.51 11.10 -19.95
CA ASN A 187 26.26 11.80 -21.21
C ASN A 187 26.29 13.34 -21.08
N GLY A 188 26.77 13.87 -19.95
CA GLY A 188 26.92 15.31 -19.73
C GLY A 188 25.65 16.05 -19.29
N THR A 189 24.48 15.40 -19.22
CA THR A 189 23.26 16.01 -18.67
C THR A 189 23.04 15.65 -17.20
N ASP A 190 22.34 16.50 -16.45
CA ASP A 190 21.97 16.21 -15.07
C ASP A 190 20.64 15.45 -15.01
N ALA A 191 20.63 14.31 -14.33
CA ALA A 191 19.39 13.70 -13.87
C ALA A 191 18.79 14.58 -12.77
N ARG A 192 17.49 14.82 -12.83
CA ARG A 192 16.78 15.72 -11.92
C ARG A 192 15.65 15.02 -11.19
N ALA A 193 15.44 15.38 -9.94
CA ALA A 193 14.30 14.96 -9.15
C ALA A 193 13.81 16.12 -8.28
N ILE A 194 12.53 16.15 -7.96
CA ILE A 194 11.93 17.18 -7.11
C ILE A 194 11.34 16.52 -5.86
N MET A 195 11.58 17.14 -4.71
CA MET A 195 10.88 16.76 -3.50
C MET A 195 9.45 17.30 -3.52
N GLN A 196 8.50 16.43 -3.23
CA GLN A 196 7.09 16.76 -3.10
C GLN A 196 6.60 16.45 -1.69
N ILE A 197 5.90 17.39 -1.06
CA ILE A 197 5.23 17.19 0.24
C ILE A 197 3.72 17.23 0.01
N THR A 198 3.02 16.21 0.48
CA THR A 198 1.56 16.11 0.38
C THR A 198 0.94 16.04 1.78
N PRO A 199 0.14 17.04 2.17
CA PRO A 199 -0.72 16.94 3.35
C PRO A 199 -1.90 16.00 3.09
N HIS A 200 -2.04 14.96 3.91
CA HIS A 200 -3.18 14.05 3.88
C HIS A 200 -4.09 14.35 5.08
N ILE A 201 -5.28 14.88 4.81
CA ILE A 201 -6.26 15.16 5.86
C ILE A 201 -7.06 13.89 6.14
N LYS A 202 -7.07 13.45 7.40
CA LYS A 202 -7.60 12.15 7.83
C LYS A 202 -8.34 12.28 9.16
N THR A 203 -8.98 11.18 9.53
CA THR A 203 -9.50 10.93 10.87
C THR A 203 -8.56 9.97 11.58
N MET A 204 -8.60 9.94 12.91
CA MET A 204 -7.80 9.02 13.72
C MET A 204 -8.68 8.45 14.84
N PRO A 205 -8.53 7.16 15.21
CA PRO A 205 -9.30 6.55 16.30
C PRO A 205 -9.21 7.34 17.60
N GLY A 206 -10.36 7.66 18.17
CA GLY A 206 -10.48 8.36 19.44
C GLY A 206 -10.08 9.84 19.40
N VAL A 207 -9.73 10.40 18.25
CA VAL A 207 -9.36 11.82 18.13
C VAL A 207 -10.57 12.63 17.62
N GLY A 208 -10.97 13.65 18.39
CA GLY A 208 -12.14 14.50 18.11
C GLY A 208 -11.92 15.57 17.02
N ASP A 209 -10.69 15.68 16.51
CA ASP A 209 -10.29 16.60 15.46
C ASP A 209 -9.87 15.87 14.19
N LEU A 210 -9.96 16.55 13.05
CA LEU A 210 -9.28 16.10 11.85
C LEU A 210 -7.76 16.17 12.09
N ILE A 211 -7.02 15.28 11.45
CA ILE A 211 -5.57 15.27 11.51
C ILE A 211 -4.96 15.50 10.14
N CYS A 212 -3.77 16.08 10.09
CA CYS A 212 -2.94 16.12 8.91
C CYS A 212 -1.79 15.13 9.06
N VAL A 213 -1.64 14.19 8.12
CA VAL A 213 -0.45 13.35 7.97
C VAL A 213 0.39 13.88 6.81
N LEU A 214 1.66 14.20 7.06
CA LEU A 214 2.57 14.69 6.03
C LEU A 214 3.29 13.52 5.34
N ASP A 215 3.22 13.49 4.02
CA ASP A 215 3.98 12.54 3.20
C ASP A 215 4.96 13.29 2.29
N ALA A 216 6.25 12.97 2.43
CA ALA A 216 7.32 13.50 1.60
C ALA A 216 7.83 12.43 0.64
N THR A 217 7.77 12.74 -0.66
CA THR A 217 8.17 11.86 -1.76
C THR A 217 9.20 12.55 -2.66
N LEU A 218 9.86 11.73 -3.48
CA LEU A 218 10.82 12.22 -4.47
C LEU A 218 10.31 11.86 -5.87
N THR A 219 9.96 12.87 -6.65
CA THR A 219 9.47 12.75 -8.02
C THR A 219 10.62 12.88 -9.00
N ARG A 220 10.95 11.81 -9.71
CA ARG A 220 12.02 11.75 -10.71
C ARG A 220 11.54 12.36 -12.03
N LEU A 221 12.28 13.33 -12.56
CA LEU A 221 11.87 14.06 -13.75
C LEU A 221 12.27 13.33 -15.03
N ARG A 222 11.49 13.56 -16.09
CA ARG A 222 11.79 13.07 -17.44
C ARG A 222 12.36 14.19 -18.30
N ASP A 223 13.22 13.79 -19.22
CA ASP A 223 13.84 14.66 -20.22
C ASP A 223 13.08 14.66 -21.57
N GLY A 224 11.97 13.90 -21.65
CA GLY A 224 11.10 13.80 -22.83
C GLY A 224 9.68 13.32 -22.46
N LEU A 225 8.70 13.57 -23.34
CA LEU A 225 7.28 13.29 -23.08
C LEU A 225 6.87 11.82 -23.24
N TYR A 226 7.80 10.94 -23.64
CA TYR A 226 7.54 9.52 -23.74
C TYR A 226 7.13 8.93 -22.37
N ASP A 227 5.94 8.33 -22.35
CA ASP A 227 5.30 7.70 -21.19
C ASP A 227 5.14 8.61 -19.96
N VAL A 228 5.05 9.92 -20.21
CA VAL A 228 4.67 10.89 -19.19
C VAL A 228 3.17 10.78 -18.90
N ARG A 229 2.81 10.78 -17.61
CA ARG A 229 1.41 10.79 -17.18
C ARG A 229 0.96 12.14 -16.62
N ASN A 230 1.87 12.92 -16.05
CA ASN A 230 1.55 14.22 -15.46
C ASN A 230 2.69 15.23 -15.72
N VAL A 231 2.30 16.49 -15.76
CA VAL A 231 3.20 17.65 -15.84
C VAL A 231 2.84 18.68 -14.78
N TRP A 232 3.85 19.40 -14.31
CA TRP A 232 3.71 20.67 -13.62
C TRP A 232 4.13 21.79 -14.55
N ILE A 233 3.37 22.88 -14.53
CA ILE A 233 3.62 24.05 -15.36
C ILE A 233 3.62 25.32 -14.52
N ASP A 234 4.65 26.13 -14.74
CA ASP A 234 4.81 27.46 -14.17
C ASP A 234 4.42 28.54 -15.19
N HIS A 235 3.48 29.39 -14.78
CA HIS A 235 2.99 30.52 -15.57
C HIS A 235 3.62 31.86 -15.17
N GLY A 236 4.71 31.84 -14.40
CA GLY A 236 5.43 33.04 -14.01
C GLY A 236 4.87 33.71 -12.75
N ARG A 237 5.73 34.45 -12.04
CA ARG A 237 5.45 35.04 -10.71
C ARG A 237 4.79 36.43 -10.78
N GLU A 238 4.76 37.06 -11.95
CA GLU A 238 4.32 38.45 -12.13
C GLU A 238 2.81 38.65 -11.88
N HIS A 239 2.03 37.57 -11.86
CA HIS A 239 0.57 37.59 -11.69
C HIS A 239 0.10 37.25 -10.27
N GLY A 240 0.94 37.46 -9.25
CA GLY A 240 0.54 37.34 -7.84
C GLY A 240 0.25 35.89 -7.40
N GLY A 241 1.29 35.12 -7.08
CA GLY A 241 1.14 33.90 -6.28
C GLY A 241 0.46 32.70 -6.96
N SER A 242 0.53 32.59 -8.29
CA SER A 242 -0.03 31.45 -9.03
C SER A 242 0.54 30.10 -8.56
N ALA A 243 -0.36 29.15 -8.26
CA ALA A 243 0.03 27.79 -7.96
C ALA A 243 0.50 27.08 -9.23
N LEU A 244 1.47 26.16 -9.12
CA LEU A 244 1.90 25.34 -10.24
C LEU A 244 0.72 24.56 -10.80
N LEU A 245 0.43 24.71 -12.09
CA LEU A 245 -0.65 23.98 -12.74
C LEU A 245 -0.23 22.53 -12.92
N ARG A 246 -0.96 21.60 -12.29
CA ARG A 246 -0.75 20.17 -12.48
C ARG A 246 -1.77 19.60 -13.46
N LEU A 247 -1.30 18.94 -14.53
CA LEU A 247 -2.16 18.36 -15.56
C LEU A 247 -1.79 16.92 -15.90
N PRO A 248 -2.79 16.07 -16.20
CA PRO A 248 -2.54 14.80 -16.84
C PRO A 248 -2.07 15.02 -18.28
N VAL A 249 -1.23 14.12 -18.79
CA VAL A 249 -0.83 14.07 -20.20
C VAL A 249 -1.53 12.90 -20.88
N GLY A 250 -2.19 13.19 -22.00
CA GLY A 250 -2.88 12.23 -22.85
C GLY A 250 -2.19 12.03 -24.19
N TYR A 251 -2.88 11.30 -25.06
CA TYR A 251 -2.47 11.00 -26.43
C TYR A 251 -3.57 11.46 -27.37
N ARG A 252 -3.17 11.96 -28.54
CA ARG A 252 -4.08 12.25 -29.65
C ARG A 252 -3.46 11.68 -30.92
N LYS A 253 -4.21 10.83 -31.63
CA LYS A 253 -3.84 10.43 -32.98
C LYS A 253 -4.15 11.59 -33.92
N ASP A 254 -3.17 12.01 -34.70
CA ASP A 254 -3.33 12.91 -35.83
C ASP A 254 -2.84 12.22 -37.12
N GLN A 255 -2.89 12.93 -38.25
CA GLN A 255 -2.49 12.39 -39.55
C GLN A 255 -0.99 12.09 -39.63
N ASP A 256 -0.19 12.69 -38.76
CA ASP A 256 1.28 12.61 -38.72
C ASP A 256 1.81 11.65 -37.64
N GLY A 257 0.93 11.08 -36.80
CA GLY A 257 1.26 10.07 -35.80
C GLY A 257 0.46 10.19 -34.50
N VAL A 258 1.08 9.79 -33.38
CA VAL A 258 0.48 9.90 -32.04
C VAL A 258 1.15 11.05 -31.28
N GLY A 259 0.52 12.22 -31.31
CA GLY A 259 0.94 13.40 -30.54
C GLY A 259 0.58 13.32 -29.06
N ARG A 260 1.39 13.99 -28.22
CA ARG A 260 1.11 14.17 -26.78
C ARG A 260 0.32 15.44 -26.57
N VAL A 261 -0.77 15.36 -25.81
CA VAL A 261 -1.66 16.49 -25.52
C VAL A 261 -1.91 16.61 -24.02
N LEU A 262 -2.22 17.82 -23.57
CA LEU A 262 -2.72 18.04 -22.21
C LEU A 262 -4.10 17.40 -22.06
N GLY A 263 -4.33 16.73 -20.94
CA GLY A 263 -5.44 15.79 -20.78
C GLY A 263 -6.78 16.41 -20.36
N ASP A 264 -6.86 17.73 -20.16
CA ASP A 264 -8.11 18.44 -19.87
C ASP A 264 -8.08 19.93 -20.29
N PHE A 265 -9.20 20.63 -20.07
CA PHE A 265 -9.40 22.04 -20.47
C PHE A 265 -8.67 23.08 -19.60
N SER A 266 -8.02 22.68 -18.51
CA SER A 266 -7.49 23.64 -17.54
C SER A 266 -6.47 24.57 -18.18
N ALA A 267 -5.65 24.03 -19.08
CA ALA A 267 -4.66 24.74 -19.87
C ALA A 267 -5.23 25.94 -20.64
N ASP A 268 -6.31 25.71 -21.38
CA ASP A 268 -6.98 26.74 -22.17
C ASP A 268 -7.69 27.78 -21.30
N ILE A 269 -8.22 27.36 -20.15
CA ILE A 269 -8.91 28.24 -19.19
C ILE A 269 -7.91 29.17 -18.53
N VAL A 270 -6.77 28.64 -18.08
CA VAL A 270 -5.71 29.42 -17.43
C VAL A 270 -5.18 30.51 -18.36
N THR A 271 -4.88 30.19 -19.62
CA THR A 271 -4.47 31.16 -20.63
C THR A 271 -5.54 32.24 -20.86
N ALA A 272 -6.81 31.86 -20.92
CA ALA A 272 -7.90 32.83 -21.09
C ALA A 272 -8.04 33.80 -19.91
N CYS A 273 -7.63 33.39 -18.71
CA CYS A 273 -7.63 34.24 -17.51
C CYS A 273 -6.41 35.16 -17.42
N GLY A 274 -5.61 35.27 -18.48
CA GLY A 274 -4.49 36.21 -18.55
C GLY A 274 -3.16 35.67 -18.01
N LEU A 275 -3.07 34.38 -17.66
CA LEU A 275 -1.77 33.77 -17.37
C LEU A 275 -1.04 33.43 -18.66
N ASP A 276 0.30 33.51 -18.62
CA ASP A 276 1.16 33.29 -19.78
C ASP A 276 0.78 32.00 -20.52
N PRO A 277 0.74 32.03 -21.88
CA PRO A 277 0.50 30.85 -22.66
C PRO A 277 1.45 29.72 -22.28
N LEU A 278 0.89 28.50 -22.28
CA LEU A 278 1.63 27.28 -22.02
C LEU A 278 2.57 26.97 -23.19
N PRO A 279 3.88 26.83 -22.97
CA PRO A 279 4.72 26.20 -23.97
C PRO A 279 4.31 24.73 -24.04
N TRP A 280 3.90 24.25 -25.20
CA TRP A 280 3.58 22.84 -25.42
C TRP A 280 4.02 22.39 -26.80
N GLY A 281 4.80 21.32 -26.83
CA GLY A 281 5.41 20.75 -28.03
C GLY A 281 6.19 19.49 -27.68
N PRO A 282 6.72 18.74 -28.67
CA PRO A 282 7.43 17.49 -28.44
C PRO A 282 8.68 17.64 -27.55
N ASP A 283 9.39 18.77 -27.68
CA ASP A 283 10.66 19.04 -26.98
C ASP A 283 10.52 20.02 -25.79
N VAL A 284 9.29 20.31 -25.35
CA VAL A 284 8.99 21.31 -24.30
C VAL A 284 9.81 21.13 -23.00
N LEU A 285 10.13 19.89 -22.63
CA LEU A 285 10.88 19.60 -21.40
C LEU A 285 12.37 19.94 -21.49
N ARG A 286 12.90 20.06 -22.72
CA ARG A 286 14.28 20.45 -23.02
C ARG A 286 14.39 21.94 -23.30
N GLU A 287 13.41 22.50 -24.01
CA GLU A 287 13.36 23.91 -24.37
C GLU A 287 12.95 24.80 -23.19
N HIS A 288 12.06 24.31 -22.33
CA HIS A 288 11.51 25.04 -21.19
C HIS A 288 11.57 24.28 -19.85
N PRO A 289 12.74 23.72 -19.44
CA PRO A 289 12.90 22.94 -18.21
C PRO A 289 12.58 23.71 -16.91
N GLU A 290 12.62 25.03 -16.97
CA GLU A 290 12.29 25.97 -15.90
C GLU A 290 10.80 26.27 -15.79
N ARG A 291 10.03 26.06 -16.88
CA ARG A 291 8.57 26.27 -16.91
C ARG A 291 7.76 24.97 -16.89
N VAL A 292 8.25 23.89 -17.48
CA VAL A 292 7.52 22.62 -17.58
C VAL A 292 8.39 21.48 -17.08
N ARG A 293 7.84 20.69 -16.15
CA ARG A 293 8.50 19.49 -15.63
C ARG A 293 7.54 18.32 -15.60
N ALA A 294 8.01 17.17 -16.06
CA ALA A 294 7.19 15.99 -16.27
C ALA A 294 7.68 14.80 -15.46
N TRP A 295 6.76 13.89 -15.14
CA TRP A 295 7.09 12.62 -14.53
C TRP A 295 6.16 11.48 -14.96
N ARG A 296 6.65 10.25 -14.80
CA ARG A 296 5.89 9.01 -14.95
C ARG A 296 5.42 8.52 -13.58
N ALA A 297 4.32 7.78 -13.55
CA ALA A 297 3.79 7.21 -12.29
C ALA A 297 4.49 5.91 -11.84
N THR A 298 5.33 5.30 -12.68
CA THR A 298 6.04 4.05 -12.38
C THR A 298 7.51 4.28 -12.08
N ASN A 299 8.07 3.43 -11.21
CA ASN A 299 9.48 3.42 -10.88
C ASN A 299 10.26 2.68 -11.95
N THR A 300 10.71 3.38 -12.98
CA THR A 300 11.75 2.84 -13.88
C THR A 300 13.13 3.09 -13.29
N GLU A 301 14.14 2.51 -13.93
CA GLU A 301 15.53 2.91 -13.72
C GLU A 301 15.69 4.43 -13.84
N HIS A 302 16.41 4.99 -12.89
CA HIS A 302 16.70 6.43 -12.84
C HIS A 302 18.00 6.66 -12.05
N PRO A 303 18.88 7.59 -12.48
CA PRO A 303 20.17 7.81 -11.80
C PRO A 303 20.06 8.25 -10.34
N ILE A 304 18.93 8.84 -9.95
CA ILE A 304 18.58 9.23 -8.57
C ILE A 304 17.66 8.17 -7.95
N GLY A 305 17.99 7.71 -6.74
CA GLY A 305 17.23 6.70 -6.00
C GLY A 305 15.85 7.19 -5.53
N THR A 306 15.07 6.32 -4.88
CA THR A 306 13.73 6.65 -4.35
C THR A 306 13.79 7.16 -2.90
N GLY A 307 12.70 7.76 -2.41
CA GLY A 307 12.50 8.15 -1.00
C GLY A 307 13.37 9.33 -0.55
N VAL A 308 13.02 9.96 0.57
CA VAL A 308 13.70 11.16 1.10
C VAL A 308 14.50 10.91 2.39
N GLY A 309 14.31 9.75 3.04
CA GLY A 309 14.96 9.39 4.29
C GLY A 309 14.36 10.03 5.55
N PRO A 310 14.64 9.46 6.75
CA PRO A 310 14.05 9.91 8.00
C PRO A 310 14.53 11.29 8.46
N ARG A 311 15.73 11.76 8.11
CA ARG A 311 16.23 13.09 8.52
C ARG A 311 15.39 14.20 7.88
N THR A 312 15.03 14.03 6.61
CA THR A 312 14.08 14.91 5.91
C THR A 312 12.74 14.97 6.63
N TYR A 313 12.19 13.84 7.07
CA TYR A 313 10.94 13.80 7.82
C TYR A 313 11.03 14.50 9.18
N LEU A 314 12.16 14.37 9.90
CA LEU A 314 12.38 15.08 11.15
C LEU A 314 12.33 16.59 10.94
N ARG A 315 13.10 17.11 9.98
CA ARG A 315 13.11 18.55 9.65
C ARG A 315 11.74 19.05 9.19
N LEU A 316 11.03 18.25 8.40
CA LEU A 316 9.68 18.59 7.97
C LEU A 316 8.71 18.63 9.15
N THR A 317 8.84 17.72 10.11
CA THR A 317 7.98 17.68 11.31
C THR A 317 8.25 18.90 12.20
N GLU A 318 9.52 19.28 12.39
CA GLU A 318 9.93 20.49 13.13
C GLU A 318 9.41 21.76 12.45
N HIS A 319 9.47 21.83 11.12
CA HIS A 319 8.91 22.93 10.34
C HIS A 319 7.39 23.01 10.48
N ALA A 320 6.71 21.88 10.31
CA ALA A 320 5.26 21.80 10.38
C ALA A 320 4.74 22.16 11.78
N ALA A 321 5.43 21.75 12.84
CA ALA A 321 5.04 22.12 14.20
C ALA A 321 4.98 23.65 14.38
N LYS A 322 5.97 24.37 13.83
CA LYS A 322 6.01 25.84 13.85
C LYS A 322 5.01 26.48 12.90
N ALA A 323 4.85 25.93 11.70
CA ALA A 323 4.02 26.52 10.66
C ALA A 323 2.51 26.33 10.93
N LEU A 324 2.14 25.22 11.58
CA LEU A 324 0.77 24.89 11.95
C LEU A 324 0.43 25.29 13.39
N ASP A 325 1.42 25.76 14.16
CA ASP A 325 1.28 26.03 15.60
C ASP A 325 0.64 24.85 16.33
N ALA A 326 1.21 23.65 16.10
CA ALA A 326 0.66 22.39 16.56
C ALA A 326 1.78 21.41 16.91
N GLU A 327 1.62 20.69 18.03
CA GLU A 327 2.54 19.61 18.38
C GLU A 327 2.29 18.35 17.53
N PRO A 328 3.35 17.59 17.18
CA PRO A 328 3.17 16.33 16.48
C PRO A 328 2.45 15.33 17.38
N ILE A 329 1.55 14.53 16.80
CA ILE A 329 0.92 13.40 17.48
C ILE A 329 2.02 12.43 17.90
N THR A 330 1.99 12.01 19.16
CA THR A 330 2.97 11.10 19.72
C THR A 330 2.33 9.82 20.27
N TYR A 331 3.14 8.76 20.27
CA TYR A 331 2.81 7.49 20.89
C TYR A 331 3.78 7.22 22.05
N GLN A 332 3.26 6.83 23.21
CA GLN A 332 4.05 6.48 24.38
C GLN A 332 4.49 5.02 24.33
N PRO A 333 5.67 4.64 24.86
CA PRO A 333 6.06 3.24 24.96
C PRO A 333 5.01 2.47 25.77
N PHE A 334 4.45 1.41 25.20
CA PHE A 334 3.44 0.62 25.87
C PHE A 334 4.10 -0.26 26.94
N THR A 335 3.59 -0.18 28.17
CA THR A 335 4.11 -0.87 29.34
C THR A 335 3.00 -1.72 29.93
N ALA A 336 3.30 -2.98 30.26
CA ALA A 336 2.32 -3.85 30.88
C ALA A 336 2.03 -3.38 32.33
N PRO A 337 0.82 -3.60 32.85
CA PRO A 337 0.48 -3.27 34.23
C PRO A 337 1.23 -4.18 35.22
N GLY A 338 1.58 -3.65 36.40
CA GLY A 338 2.17 -4.40 37.52
C GLY A 338 3.60 -4.02 37.91
N LYS A 339 3.98 -4.24 39.18
CA LYS A 339 5.35 -4.00 39.68
C LYS A 339 6.33 -4.94 38.98
N GLY A 340 7.37 -4.39 38.34
CA GLY A 340 8.36 -5.16 37.58
C GLY A 340 7.97 -5.46 36.12
N ALA A 341 6.79 -5.02 35.68
CA ALA A 341 6.37 -5.13 34.29
C ALA A 341 7.20 -4.19 33.41
N GLY A 342 7.99 -4.76 32.51
CA GLY A 342 8.78 -4.01 31.54
C GLY A 342 7.94 -3.48 30.37
N ARG A 343 8.60 -2.73 29.49
CA ARG A 343 8.04 -2.32 28.19
C ARG A 343 7.70 -3.56 27.36
N VAL A 344 6.56 -3.56 26.68
CA VAL A 344 6.10 -4.72 25.89
C VAL A 344 6.99 -4.89 24.66
N SER A 345 7.74 -6.00 24.64
CA SER A 345 8.52 -6.43 23.48
C SER A 345 7.63 -7.20 22.51
N VAL A 346 7.89 -6.99 21.22
CA VAL A 346 7.33 -7.81 20.14
C VAL A 346 8.39 -8.74 19.52
N ARG A 347 9.64 -8.68 19.99
CA ARG A 347 10.74 -9.53 19.49
C ARG A 347 10.97 -10.70 20.42
N VAL A 348 11.02 -11.89 19.83
CA VAL A 348 11.57 -13.11 20.42
C VAL A 348 13.11 -12.96 20.51
N PRO A 349 13.79 -13.54 21.53
CA PRO A 349 15.25 -13.56 21.60
C PRO A 349 15.90 -14.12 20.33
N ALA A 350 17.03 -13.55 19.91
CA ALA A 350 17.72 -13.99 18.69
C ALA A 350 18.14 -15.46 18.73
N SER A 351 18.41 -16.00 19.92
CA SER A 351 18.76 -17.42 20.13
C SER A 351 17.62 -18.40 19.80
N ALA A 352 16.38 -17.94 19.79
CA ALA A 352 15.20 -18.75 19.44
C ALA A 352 14.79 -18.58 17.97
N ILE A 353 15.51 -17.77 17.18
CA ILE A 353 15.21 -17.53 15.77
C ILE A 353 16.20 -18.31 14.91
N SER A 354 15.70 -19.34 14.23
CA SER A 354 16.42 -20.03 13.15
C SER A 354 16.15 -19.33 11.81
N ASP A 355 17.11 -19.36 10.88
CA ASP A 355 16.91 -18.81 9.54
C ASP A 355 15.96 -19.67 8.68
N HIS A 356 15.78 -20.95 9.03
CA HIS A 356 14.87 -21.93 8.40
C HIS A 356 14.21 -22.81 9.47
N ILE A 357 13.09 -23.47 9.12
CA ILE A 357 12.43 -24.46 9.99
C ILE A 357 13.37 -25.67 10.13
N ARG A 358 13.69 -26.06 11.37
CA ARG A 358 14.57 -27.20 11.64
C ARG A 358 13.90 -28.53 11.24
N PRO A 359 14.66 -29.56 10.82
CA PRO A 359 14.10 -30.85 10.38
C PRO A 359 13.11 -31.47 11.39
N GLU A 360 13.40 -31.42 12.68
CA GLU A 360 12.56 -32.01 13.72
C GLU A 360 11.25 -31.23 13.90
N ALA A 361 11.32 -29.90 13.83
CA ALA A 361 10.14 -29.03 13.89
C ALA A 361 9.27 -29.21 12.63
N LEU A 362 9.90 -29.41 11.47
CA LEU A 362 9.19 -29.72 10.23
C LEU A 362 8.45 -31.06 10.32
N ASP A 363 9.11 -32.12 10.81
CA ASP A 363 8.47 -33.43 11.01
C ASP A 363 7.31 -33.36 12.03
N ALA A 364 7.45 -32.57 13.10
CA ALA A 364 6.38 -32.34 14.07
C ALA A 364 5.19 -31.62 13.42
N ALA A 365 5.44 -30.55 12.66
CA ALA A 365 4.41 -29.80 11.95
C ALA A 365 3.67 -30.67 10.92
N ILE A 366 4.40 -31.47 10.12
CA ILE A 366 3.81 -32.41 9.17
C ILE A 366 2.98 -33.47 9.90
N GLY A 367 3.48 -33.99 11.03
CA GLY A 367 2.79 -34.98 11.85
C GLY A 367 1.47 -34.49 12.47
N ALA A 368 1.30 -33.18 12.63
CA ALA A 368 0.06 -32.57 13.09
C ALA A 368 -0.96 -32.31 11.96
N THR A 369 -0.56 -32.52 10.69
CA THR A 369 -1.48 -32.46 9.55
C THR A 369 -2.15 -33.81 9.29
N GLU A 370 -3.27 -33.80 8.57
CA GLU A 370 -3.95 -35.02 8.12
C GLU A 370 -3.14 -35.87 7.14
N HIS A 371 -2.08 -35.31 6.54
CA HIS A 371 -1.24 -36.04 5.60
C HIS A 371 -0.24 -36.93 6.35
N GLY A 372 0.56 -36.35 7.26
CA GLY A 372 1.62 -37.09 7.95
C GLY A 372 2.88 -37.35 7.11
N ARG A 373 2.87 -37.05 5.80
CA ARG A 373 4.04 -36.99 4.92
C ARG A 373 3.99 -35.76 3.98
N LEU A 374 5.16 -35.21 3.65
CA LEU A 374 5.37 -34.16 2.66
C LEU A 374 6.26 -34.67 1.51
N ARG A 375 5.80 -34.48 0.27
CA ARG A 375 6.57 -34.69 -0.97
C ARG A 375 6.81 -33.36 -1.67
N ILE A 376 8.07 -33.04 -1.91
CA ILE A 376 8.49 -31.90 -2.73
C ILE A 376 8.81 -32.40 -4.13
N VAL A 377 8.04 -31.96 -5.12
CA VAL A 377 8.30 -32.24 -6.53
C VAL A 377 9.05 -31.06 -7.13
N HIS A 378 10.29 -31.28 -7.53
CA HIS A 378 11.12 -30.27 -8.15
C HIS A 378 11.08 -30.40 -9.68
N LEU A 379 10.46 -29.43 -10.35
CA LEU A 379 10.34 -29.37 -11.80
C LEU A 379 11.42 -28.43 -12.35
N THR A 380 12.33 -28.98 -13.15
CA THR A 380 13.48 -28.24 -13.67
C THR A 380 13.59 -28.26 -15.18
N ALA A 381 14.27 -27.25 -15.70
CA ALA A 381 14.75 -27.17 -17.07
C ALA A 381 16.28 -27.29 -17.14
N THR A 382 17.01 -26.96 -16.07
CA THR A 382 18.48 -26.91 -16.09
C THR A 382 19.13 -27.73 -14.97
N SER A 383 20.28 -28.34 -15.29
CA SER A 383 21.12 -29.04 -14.31
C SER A 383 21.73 -28.10 -13.26
N GLY A 384 21.96 -26.83 -13.63
CA GLY A 384 22.46 -25.79 -12.73
C GLY A 384 21.47 -25.48 -11.60
N THR A 385 20.20 -25.25 -11.93
CA THR A 385 19.15 -25.04 -10.93
C THR A 385 18.91 -26.28 -10.08
N ARG A 386 19.00 -27.50 -10.66
CA ARG A 386 18.98 -28.76 -9.89
C ARG A 386 20.02 -28.80 -8.78
N LYS A 387 21.28 -28.48 -9.11
CA LYS A 387 22.38 -28.44 -8.13
C LYS A 387 22.11 -27.43 -7.02
N ARG A 388 21.71 -26.21 -7.39
CA ARG A 388 21.41 -25.11 -6.47
C ARG A 388 20.31 -25.47 -5.46
N ILE A 389 19.21 -26.07 -5.93
CA ILE A 389 18.11 -26.51 -5.05
C ILE A 389 18.55 -27.63 -4.12
N ARG A 390 19.31 -28.61 -4.61
CA ARG A 390 19.83 -29.69 -3.78
C ARG A 390 20.67 -29.15 -2.62
N GLU A 391 21.58 -28.21 -2.90
CA GLU A 391 22.39 -27.54 -1.89
C GLU A 391 21.54 -26.74 -0.88
N GLY A 392 20.45 -26.12 -1.34
CA GLY A 392 19.48 -25.46 -0.46
C GLY A 392 18.71 -26.42 0.43
N LEU A 393 18.30 -27.58 -0.09
CA LEU A 393 17.54 -28.62 0.63
C LEU A 393 18.35 -29.29 1.74
N GLU A 394 19.68 -29.29 1.66
CA GLU A 394 20.57 -29.85 2.68
C GLU A 394 20.30 -29.25 4.08
N LYS A 395 19.86 -27.99 4.15
CA LYS A 395 19.48 -27.32 5.41
C LYS A 395 18.27 -27.95 6.10
N TYR A 396 17.44 -28.67 5.36
CA TYR A 396 16.25 -29.37 5.85
C TYR A 396 16.48 -30.88 6.02
N ARG A 397 17.68 -31.38 5.70
CA ARG A 397 18.02 -32.79 5.82
C ARG A 397 18.25 -33.17 7.29
N HIS A 398 17.65 -34.27 7.71
CA HIS A 398 17.99 -34.87 9.00
C HIS A 398 19.38 -35.53 8.91
N PRO A 399 20.27 -35.40 9.91
CA PRO A 399 21.64 -35.91 9.83
C PRO A 399 21.77 -37.41 9.48
N GLN A 400 20.76 -38.20 9.82
CA GLN A 400 20.71 -39.65 9.55
C GLN A 400 20.13 -40.01 8.17
N SER A 401 19.57 -39.07 7.42
CA SER A 401 19.05 -39.31 6.07
C SER A 401 20.20 -39.43 5.07
N PRO A 402 20.11 -40.26 4.02
CA PRO A 402 21.12 -40.31 2.96
C PRO A 402 21.24 -38.96 2.25
N GLU A 403 22.41 -38.70 1.65
CA GLU A 403 22.60 -37.52 0.81
C GLU A 403 21.69 -37.59 -0.43
N PRO A 404 21.03 -36.49 -0.84
CA PRO A 404 20.18 -36.48 -2.02
C PRO A 404 21.01 -36.74 -3.30
N THR A 405 20.59 -37.71 -4.13
CA THR A 405 21.25 -38.05 -5.40
C THR A 405 20.74 -37.18 -6.55
N PRO A 406 21.46 -37.05 -7.67
CA PRO A 406 20.95 -36.33 -8.85
C PRO A 406 19.95 -37.13 -9.69
N ALA A 407 19.51 -38.32 -9.24
CA ALA A 407 18.64 -39.19 -10.03
C ALA A 407 17.23 -38.59 -10.17
N LEU A 408 16.79 -38.41 -11.42
CA LEU A 408 15.45 -37.92 -11.76
C LEU A 408 14.42 -39.03 -11.61
N GLY A 409 13.19 -38.67 -11.21
CA GLY A 409 12.08 -39.61 -10.98
C GLY A 409 12.26 -40.52 -9.77
N VAL A 410 13.37 -40.42 -9.03
CA VAL A 410 13.64 -41.22 -7.83
C VAL A 410 13.30 -40.40 -6.59
N VAL A 411 12.46 -40.96 -5.72
CA VAL A 411 12.10 -40.37 -4.42
C VAL A 411 13.27 -40.47 -3.46
N GLN A 412 13.60 -39.35 -2.80
CA GLN A 412 14.74 -39.24 -1.90
C GLN A 412 14.28 -38.70 -0.55
N PRO A 413 14.54 -39.42 0.56
CA PRO A 413 14.14 -38.97 1.88
C PRO A 413 15.04 -37.81 2.35
N LEU A 414 14.42 -36.72 2.80
CA LEU A 414 15.10 -35.61 3.50
C LEU A 414 15.00 -35.80 5.02
N THR A 415 13.84 -36.22 5.50
CA THR A 415 13.57 -36.51 6.92
C THR A 415 12.71 -37.77 7.04
N ARG A 416 12.20 -38.09 8.24
CA ARG A 416 11.27 -39.23 8.40
C ARG A 416 9.93 -38.99 7.69
N ARG A 417 9.50 -37.73 7.56
CA ARG A 417 8.21 -37.36 6.97
C ARG A 417 8.32 -36.50 5.70
N THR A 418 9.53 -36.17 5.26
CA THR A 418 9.75 -35.32 4.07
C THR A 418 10.57 -36.05 3.02
N GLU A 419 10.10 -36.03 1.79
CA GLU A 419 10.77 -36.59 0.62
C GLU A 419 10.81 -35.59 -0.54
N VAL A 420 11.80 -35.74 -1.42
CA VAL A 420 11.96 -34.93 -2.63
C VAL A 420 12.10 -35.82 -3.87
N VAL A 421 11.54 -35.39 -4.99
CA VAL A 421 11.71 -36.03 -6.30
C VAL A 421 11.89 -34.96 -7.36
N GLY A 422 12.87 -35.14 -8.26
CA GLY A 422 13.17 -34.19 -9.34
C GLY A 422 12.73 -34.71 -10.71
N TYR A 423 12.22 -33.82 -11.55
CA TYR A 423 11.91 -34.06 -12.96
C TYR A 423 12.57 -33.00 -13.85
N ASP A 424 12.95 -33.41 -15.05
CA ASP A 424 13.44 -32.51 -16.10
C ASP A 424 12.36 -32.42 -17.19
N ILE A 425 11.67 -31.28 -17.23
CA ILE A 425 10.49 -31.06 -18.08
C ILE A 425 10.57 -29.71 -18.78
N ALA A 426 11.78 -29.34 -19.23
CA ALA A 426 12.09 -28.03 -19.82
C ALA A 426 11.04 -27.53 -20.84
N ALA A 427 10.57 -28.41 -21.72
CA ALA A 427 9.59 -28.08 -22.75
C ALA A 427 8.24 -27.56 -22.18
N LEU A 428 7.82 -28.03 -21.01
CA LEU A 428 6.56 -27.62 -20.37
C LEU A 428 6.73 -26.36 -19.52
N LEU A 429 7.94 -26.05 -19.04
CA LEU A 429 8.19 -24.91 -18.15
C LEU A 429 8.22 -23.57 -18.87
N ASP A 430 8.47 -23.58 -20.18
CA ASP A 430 8.41 -22.40 -21.04
C ASP A 430 7.09 -22.29 -21.81
N ASP A 431 6.17 -23.26 -21.67
CA ASP A 431 4.91 -23.30 -22.41
C ASP A 431 3.78 -22.54 -21.69
N VAL A 432 3.26 -21.51 -22.36
CA VAL A 432 2.15 -20.68 -21.88
C VAL A 432 0.77 -21.36 -22.03
N GLN A 433 0.72 -22.50 -22.71
CA GLN A 433 -0.47 -23.35 -22.90
C GLN A 433 -0.38 -24.68 -22.14
N VAL A 434 0.56 -24.82 -21.21
CA VAL A 434 0.70 -26.02 -20.37
C VAL A 434 -0.59 -26.30 -19.59
N ASP A 435 -1.04 -27.56 -19.64
CA ASP A 435 -2.19 -28.05 -18.89
C ASP A 435 -1.79 -29.05 -17.79
N ALA A 436 -2.75 -29.32 -16.90
CA ALA A 436 -2.57 -30.22 -15.76
C ALA A 436 -2.27 -31.67 -16.18
N ALA A 437 -2.81 -32.13 -17.31
CA ALA A 437 -2.64 -33.51 -17.77
C ALA A 437 -1.22 -33.76 -18.29
N ALA A 438 -0.66 -32.81 -19.04
CA ALA A 438 0.72 -32.85 -19.52
C ALA A 438 1.71 -32.89 -18.34
N LEU A 439 1.53 -32.03 -17.34
CA LEU A 439 2.36 -32.04 -16.14
C LEU A 439 2.26 -33.37 -15.37
N ALA A 440 1.06 -33.91 -15.19
CA ALA A 440 0.87 -35.19 -14.51
C ALA A 440 1.45 -36.38 -15.29
N SER A 441 1.54 -36.30 -16.61
CA SER A 441 2.17 -37.32 -17.46
C SER A 441 3.69 -37.31 -17.31
N GLU A 442 4.31 -36.14 -17.41
CA GLU A 442 5.78 -35.99 -17.36
C GLU A 442 6.34 -36.05 -15.93
N ALA A 443 5.55 -35.66 -14.93
CA ALA A 443 5.88 -35.75 -13.51
C ALA A 443 4.80 -36.50 -12.72
N PRO A 444 4.72 -37.84 -12.83
CA PRO A 444 3.66 -38.65 -12.20
C PRO A 444 3.50 -38.47 -10.69
N MET A 445 4.58 -38.12 -9.99
CA MET A 445 4.58 -37.91 -8.54
C MET A 445 3.94 -36.57 -8.11
N LEU A 446 3.49 -35.73 -9.05
CA LEU A 446 2.60 -34.59 -8.76
C LEU A 446 1.24 -35.06 -8.25
N LYS A 447 0.77 -36.25 -8.66
CA LYS A 447 -0.46 -36.81 -8.16
C LYS A 447 -0.28 -37.21 -6.70
N ALA A 448 -1.03 -36.56 -5.81
CA ALA A 448 -0.95 -36.82 -4.38
C ALA A 448 -1.43 -38.25 -4.04
N GLU A 449 -0.62 -38.99 -3.29
CA GLU A 449 -1.02 -40.24 -2.66
C GLU A 449 -1.84 -39.95 -1.40
N PRO A 450 -2.77 -40.83 -0.99
CA PRO A 450 -3.46 -40.70 0.30
C PRO A 450 -2.46 -40.54 1.44
N GLY A 451 -2.66 -39.53 2.30
CA GLY A 451 -1.72 -39.24 3.39
C GLY A 451 -0.40 -38.59 2.95
N THR A 452 -0.29 -38.07 1.73
CA THR A 452 0.90 -37.31 1.31
C THR A 452 0.49 -35.92 0.80
N LEU A 453 1.06 -34.87 1.41
CA LEU A 453 0.96 -33.53 0.86
C LEU A 453 2.01 -33.37 -0.23
N THR A 454 1.58 -32.99 -1.43
CA THR A 454 2.50 -32.69 -2.55
C THR A 454 2.62 -31.19 -2.75
N LEU A 455 3.85 -30.68 -2.80
CA LEU A 455 4.17 -29.30 -3.16
C LEU A 455 5.12 -29.28 -4.36
N ALA A 456 4.99 -28.28 -5.23
CA ALA A 456 5.85 -28.13 -6.40
C ALA A 456 6.82 -26.94 -6.25
N LEU A 457 8.09 -27.18 -6.57
CA LEU A 457 9.09 -26.13 -6.79
C LEU A 457 9.44 -26.11 -8.26
N VAL A 458 9.24 -24.97 -8.93
CA VAL A 458 9.22 -24.88 -10.40
C VAL A 458 10.25 -23.88 -10.90
N GLU A 459 11.15 -24.32 -11.77
CA GLU A 459 12.08 -23.44 -12.48
C GLU A 459 11.36 -22.67 -13.60
N THR A 460 11.65 -21.37 -13.75
CA THR A 460 11.12 -20.54 -14.85
C THR A 460 12.17 -19.54 -15.33
N ALA A 461 12.25 -19.31 -16.64
CA ALA A 461 13.29 -18.49 -17.26
C ALA A 461 12.90 -17.03 -17.52
N HIS A 462 11.77 -16.55 -16.99
CA HIS A 462 11.26 -15.20 -17.29
C HIS A 462 12.19 -14.10 -16.76
N ASP A 463 12.63 -13.23 -17.67
CA ASP A 463 13.34 -11.97 -17.45
C ASP A 463 12.37 -10.81 -17.75
N GLU A 464 12.34 -9.78 -16.90
CA GLU A 464 11.45 -8.62 -17.08
C GLU A 464 11.81 -7.80 -18.34
N GLU A 465 13.01 -7.98 -18.90
CA GLU A 465 13.45 -7.35 -20.15
C GLU A 465 13.08 -8.14 -21.43
N ASP A 466 12.56 -9.36 -21.28
CA ASP A 466 12.21 -10.25 -22.39
C ASP A 466 10.70 -10.16 -22.71
N ASP A 467 10.37 -9.97 -23.99
CA ASP A 467 8.99 -9.89 -24.48
C ASP A 467 8.26 -11.26 -24.43
N ARG A 468 8.93 -12.34 -24.01
CA ARG A 468 8.30 -13.66 -23.83
C ARG A 468 7.23 -13.64 -22.73
N PRO A 469 6.03 -14.22 -22.97
CA PRO A 469 4.98 -14.22 -21.97
C PRO A 469 5.36 -15.06 -20.74
N ASP A 470 5.06 -14.56 -19.54
CA ASP A 470 5.38 -15.21 -18.27
C ASP A 470 4.56 -16.50 -18.06
N ALA A 471 5.21 -17.66 -18.21
CA ALA A 471 4.62 -18.99 -18.01
C ALA A 471 4.25 -19.30 -16.54
N LYS A 472 4.69 -18.49 -15.56
CA LYS A 472 4.39 -18.72 -14.13
C LYS A 472 2.90 -18.80 -13.84
N ARG A 473 2.08 -17.94 -14.46
CA ARG A 473 0.62 -17.91 -14.23
C ARG A 473 -0.08 -19.16 -14.76
N PRO A 474 0.11 -19.56 -16.04
CA PRO A 474 -0.39 -20.84 -16.55
C PRO A 474 0.09 -22.06 -15.73
N LEU A 475 1.40 -22.14 -15.42
CA LEU A 475 1.95 -23.26 -14.63
C LEU A 475 1.33 -23.34 -13.25
N ARG A 476 1.18 -22.19 -12.56
CA ARG A 476 0.54 -22.16 -11.25
C ARG A 476 -0.91 -22.64 -11.32
N ARG A 477 -1.63 -22.27 -12.39
CA ARG A 477 -3.00 -22.74 -12.63
C ARG A 477 -3.07 -24.25 -12.85
N ALA A 478 -2.24 -24.78 -13.74
CA ALA A 478 -2.20 -26.21 -14.06
C ALA A 478 -1.81 -27.08 -12.84
N LEU A 479 -0.85 -26.63 -12.04
CA LEU A 479 -0.48 -27.31 -10.78
C LEU A 479 -1.60 -27.23 -9.74
N ALA A 480 -2.26 -26.08 -9.63
CA ALA A 480 -3.39 -25.89 -8.74
C ALA A 480 -4.58 -26.82 -9.08
N GLU A 481 -4.84 -27.06 -10.37
CA GLU A 481 -5.85 -28.01 -10.85
C GLU A 481 -5.52 -29.48 -10.48
N LEU A 482 -4.24 -29.80 -10.27
CA LEU A 482 -3.80 -31.07 -9.69
C LEU A 482 -3.88 -31.09 -8.15
N GLY A 483 -4.32 -30.00 -7.51
CA GLY A 483 -4.32 -29.85 -6.05
C GLY A 483 -2.94 -29.55 -5.46
N VAL A 484 -1.97 -29.13 -6.29
CA VAL A 484 -0.57 -28.90 -5.89
C VAL A 484 -0.30 -27.40 -5.77
N ALA A 485 0.01 -26.93 -4.56
CA ALA A 485 0.51 -25.58 -4.35
C ALA A 485 1.97 -25.46 -4.85
N SER A 486 2.30 -24.35 -5.50
CA SER A 486 3.58 -24.19 -6.20
C SER A 486 4.33 -22.90 -5.88
N GLN A 487 5.66 -23.02 -5.79
CA GLN A 487 6.61 -21.91 -5.69
C GLN A 487 7.55 -21.91 -6.89
N PHE A 488 7.98 -20.73 -7.32
CA PHE A 488 8.82 -20.55 -8.49
C PHE A 488 10.22 -20.09 -8.13
N ILE A 489 11.21 -20.54 -8.90
CA ILE A 489 12.59 -20.07 -8.86
C ILE A 489 13.01 -19.64 -10.26
N ALA A 490 13.70 -18.50 -10.34
CA ALA A 490 14.23 -18.01 -11.60
C ALA A 490 15.45 -18.84 -12.05
N THR A 491 15.48 -19.20 -13.32
CA THR A 491 16.67 -19.72 -13.98
C THR A 491 17.77 -18.66 -13.91
N ARG A 492 18.94 -19.01 -13.38
CA ARG A 492 20.07 -18.09 -13.29
C ARG A 492 20.93 -18.20 -14.55
N PRO A 493 21.23 -17.11 -15.26
CA PRO A 493 22.17 -17.14 -16.37
C PRO A 493 23.54 -17.63 -15.90
N ALA A 494 24.24 -18.40 -16.74
CA ALA A 494 25.58 -18.92 -16.40
C ALA A 494 26.59 -17.80 -16.08
N SER A 495 26.41 -16.61 -16.67
CA SER A 495 27.23 -15.41 -16.44
C SER A 495 27.06 -14.77 -15.07
N GLU A 496 25.99 -15.08 -14.35
CA GLU A 496 25.72 -14.52 -13.02
C GLU A 496 26.05 -15.48 -11.88
N ALA A 497 26.59 -16.67 -12.16
CA ALA A 497 27.00 -17.59 -11.12
C ALA A 497 28.05 -16.93 -10.21
N SER A 498 27.82 -16.98 -8.89
CA SER A 498 28.83 -16.52 -7.93
C SER A 498 30.08 -17.38 -8.06
N GLU A 499 31.24 -16.76 -8.26
CA GLU A 499 32.53 -17.45 -8.20
C GLU A 499 32.93 -17.80 -6.76
N ASP A 500 32.29 -17.17 -5.76
CA ASP A 500 32.48 -17.48 -4.34
C ASP A 500 31.64 -18.70 -3.94
N PRO A 501 32.26 -19.85 -3.60
CA PRO A 501 31.57 -21.07 -3.19
C PRO A 501 30.94 -20.99 -1.80
N GLU A 502 31.28 -19.98 -0.98
CA GLU A 502 30.65 -19.74 0.33
C GLU A 502 29.46 -18.76 0.25
N ALA A 503 29.24 -18.13 -0.91
CA ALA A 503 28.16 -17.18 -1.09
C ALA A 503 26.79 -17.88 -0.97
N THR A 504 25.95 -17.36 -0.08
CA THR A 504 24.60 -17.90 0.12
C THR A 504 23.71 -17.62 -1.09
N ASP A 505 23.09 -18.67 -1.65
CA ASP A 505 22.09 -18.54 -2.70
C ASP A 505 20.75 -18.04 -2.14
N HIS A 506 20.65 -16.72 -1.96
CA HIS A 506 19.45 -16.08 -1.42
C HIS A 506 18.15 -16.41 -2.19
N PRO A 507 18.13 -16.45 -3.54
CA PRO A 507 16.95 -16.89 -4.30
C PRO A 507 16.46 -18.30 -3.94
N VAL A 508 17.37 -19.28 -3.86
CA VAL A 508 17.02 -20.67 -3.49
C VAL A 508 16.45 -20.71 -2.08
N GLU A 509 17.11 -20.05 -1.14
CA GLU A 509 16.63 -20.00 0.24
C GLU A 509 15.23 -19.40 0.35
N ALA A 510 14.99 -18.28 -0.35
CA ALA A 510 13.70 -17.62 -0.36
C ALA A 510 12.61 -18.54 -0.92
N ALA A 511 12.88 -19.21 -2.05
CA ALA A 511 11.95 -20.16 -2.65
C ALA A 511 11.62 -21.33 -1.72
N LEU A 512 12.61 -21.92 -1.04
CA LEU A 512 12.36 -23.02 -0.09
C LEU A 512 11.58 -22.54 1.15
N LYS A 513 11.91 -21.35 1.68
CA LYS A 513 11.17 -20.76 2.82
C LYS A 513 9.72 -20.49 2.43
N ASP A 514 9.47 -19.96 1.23
CA ASP A 514 8.12 -19.76 0.73
C ASP A 514 7.39 -21.09 0.48
N LEU A 515 8.07 -22.12 -0.03
CA LEU A 515 7.47 -23.45 -0.20
C LEU A 515 6.95 -24.02 1.13
N MET A 516 7.74 -23.92 2.22
CA MET A 516 7.29 -24.35 3.55
C MET A 516 6.09 -23.54 4.06
N ARG A 517 6.06 -22.23 3.76
CA ARG A 517 4.91 -21.36 4.06
C ARG A 517 3.66 -21.78 3.28
N LEU A 518 3.79 -22.11 1.99
CA LEU A 518 2.67 -22.61 1.17
C LEU A 518 2.11 -23.92 1.74
N GLY A 519 3.00 -24.80 2.21
CA GLY A 519 2.66 -26.03 2.93
C GLY A 519 1.86 -25.83 4.22
N GLY A 520 1.83 -24.62 4.77
CA GLY A 520 1.18 -24.33 6.04
C GLY A 520 2.01 -24.75 7.26
N PHE A 521 3.33 -24.90 7.10
CA PHE A 521 4.22 -25.32 8.18
C PHE A 521 4.83 -24.12 8.90
N SER A 522 4.81 -24.17 10.24
CA SER A 522 5.48 -23.22 11.12
C SER A 522 6.37 -23.94 12.12
N ASP A 523 7.37 -23.25 12.64
CA ASP A 523 8.07 -23.67 13.84
C ASP A 523 7.55 -22.93 15.10
N ASP A 524 8.24 -23.17 16.20
CA ASP A 524 7.91 -22.68 17.53
C ASP A 524 7.99 -21.15 17.68
N ARG A 525 8.59 -20.42 16.73
CA ARG A 525 8.80 -18.96 16.87
C ARG A 525 7.50 -18.18 16.99
N LEU A 526 6.44 -18.64 16.32
CA LEU A 526 5.12 -17.98 16.35
C LEU A 526 4.48 -18.17 17.72
N ARG A 527 4.53 -19.40 18.25
CA ARG A 527 4.08 -19.74 19.60
C ARG A 527 4.86 -18.95 20.64
N ASP A 528 6.19 -19.03 20.61
CA ASP A 528 7.08 -18.33 21.54
C ASP A 528 6.85 -16.82 21.53
N ALA A 529 6.53 -16.25 20.37
CA ALA A 529 6.21 -14.84 20.29
C ALA A 529 4.91 -14.48 21.03
N VAL A 530 3.85 -15.28 20.85
CA VAL A 530 2.54 -14.96 21.45
C VAL A 530 2.43 -15.38 22.91
N THR A 531 3.22 -16.33 23.40
CA THR A 531 3.19 -16.82 24.80
C THR A 531 4.13 -16.06 25.76
N MET A 532 4.84 -15.02 25.31
CA MET A 532 5.72 -14.23 26.19
C MET A 532 4.97 -13.57 27.35
N ARG A 533 5.59 -13.54 28.55
CA ARG A 533 5.05 -13.16 29.89
C ARG A 533 4.03 -12.01 29.95
N SER A 534 4.14 -10.96 29.14
CA SER A 534 3.17 -9.86 29.11
C SER A 534 2.13 -10.09 28.02
N TYR A 535 0.84 -10.14 28.38
CA TYR A 535 -0.25 -10.40 27.43
C TYR A 535 -0.01 -11.68 26.60
N ALA A 536 0.36 -12.76 27.29
CA ALA A 536 0.55 -14.07 26.69
C ALA A 536 -0.78 -14.62 26.16
N LEU A 537 -0.74 -15.32 25.03
CA LEU A 537 -1.80 -16.26 24.68
C LEU A 537 -1.73 -17.41 25.68
N ASP A 538 -2.77 -17.54 26.51
CA ASP A 538 -2.85 -18.46 27.66
C ASP A 538 -3.78 -19.64 27.42
N ARG A 539 -4.42 -19.70 26.25
CA ARG A 539 -5.40 -20.71 25.86
C ARG A 539 -5.38 -20.95 24.34
N PRO A 540 -5.91 -22.07 23.86
CA PRO A 540 -6.13 -22.29 22.44
C PRO A 540 -7.03 -21.19 21.83
N ALA A 541 -6.73 -20.76 20.61
CA ALA A 541 -7.50 -19.72 19.92
C ALA A 541 -7.39 -19.80 18.40
N TRP A 542 -8.42 -19.33 17.71
CA TRP A 542 -8.39 -19.13 16.27
C TRP A 542 -7.89 -17.73 15.92
N LEU A 543 -6.82 -17.63 15.15
CA LEU A 543 -6.27 -16.36 14.65
C LEU A 543 -6.58 -16.24 13.16
N VAL A 544 -7.52 -15.37 12.79
CA VAL A 544 -8.07 -15.32 11.43
C VAL A 544 -7.68 -14.03 10.72
N GLY A 545 -7.03 -14.13 9.57
CA GLY A 545 -6.74 -13.02 8.68
C GLY A 545 -7.82 -12.87 7.63
N VAL A 546 -8.39 -11.66 7.49
CA VAL A 546 -9.39 -11.35 6.47
C VAL A 546 -8.84 -10.28 5.52
N HIS A 547 -8.61 -10.67 4.27
CA HIS A 547 -8.17 -9.78 3.19
C HIS A 547 -9.30 -9.55 2.20
N ILE A 548 -9.61 -8.30 1.93
CA ILE A 548 -10.58 -7.90 0.90
C ILE A 548 -9.93 -6.89 -0.04
N ARG A 549 -10.17 -7.03 -1.34
CA ARG A 549 -9.72 -6.06 -2.34
C ARG A 549 -10.69 -6.01 -3.51
N ARG A 550 -10.92 -4.80 -4.03
CA ARG A 550 -11.57 -4.63 -5.33
C ARG A 550 -10.54 -4.69 -6.45
N GLN A 551 -10.70 -5.61 -7.39
CA GLN A 551 -9.93 -5.66 -8.63
C GLN A 551 -10.76 -5.05 -9.75
N ASN A 552 -10.27 -3.97 -10.35
CA ASN A 552 -10.84 -3.45 -11.59
C ASN A 552 -10.09 -4.11 -12.75
N PRO A 553 -10.80 -4.79 -13.68
CA PRO A 553 -10.15 -5.32 -14.87
C PRO A 553 -9.71 -4.16 -15.79
N THR A 554 -8.67 -4.39 -16.58
CA THR A 554 -8.22 -3.40 -17.58
C THR A 554 -9.02 -3.52 -18.89
N ALA A 555 -9.57 -4.71 -19.18
CA ALA A 555 -10.46 -4.91 -20.33
C ALA A 555 -11.73 -4.05 -20.19
N ALA A 556 -11.98 -3.21 -21.19
CA ALA A 556 -13.01 -2.16 -21.16
C ALA A 556 -14.44 -2.65 -20.85
N LYS A 557 -14.75 -3.94 -21.06
CA LYS A 557 -16.08 -4.54 -20.85
C LYS A 557 -16.18 -5.44 -19.61
N ALA A 558 -15.08 -5.75 -18.94
CA ALA A 558 -15.11 -6.64 -17.79
C ALA A 558 -15.58 -5.91 -16.52
N ARG A 559 -16.35 -6.60 -15.68
CA ARG A 559 -16.87 -6.02 -14.43
C ARG A 559 -15.81 -6.10 -13.32
N PRO A 560 -15.72 -5.09 -12.44
CA PRO A 560 -14.89 -5.19 -11.24
C PRO A 560 -15.28 -6.41 -10.41
N VAL A 561 -14.30 -7.06 -9.80
CA VAL A 561 -14.51 -8.17 -8.86
C VAL A 561 -14.07 -7.77 -7.46
N LEU A 562 -14.76 -8.30 -6.46
CA LEU A 562 -14.41 -8.21 -5.05
C LEU A 562 -13.78 -9.54 -4.64
N VAL A 563 -12.48 -9.49 -4.34
CA VAL A 563 -11.69 -10.62 -3.88
C VAL A 563 -11.75 -10.64 -2.36
N THR A 564 -12.16 -11.77 -1.78
CA THR A 564 -12.24 -11.99 -0.33
C THR A 564 -11.49 -13.28 -0.02
N VAL A 565 -10.46 -13.19 0.83
CA VAL A 565 -9.60 -14.31 1.21
C VAL A 565 -9.51 -14.39 2.72
N LEU A 566 -9.71 -15.58 3.28
CA LEU A 566 -9.57 -15.85 4.71
C LEU A 566 -8.57 -16.97 4.96
N VAL A 567 -7.64 -16.73 5.87
CA VAL A 567 -6.68 -17.71 6.37
C VAL A 567 -6.76 -17.75 7.89
N ALA A 568 -6.80 -18.94 8.47
CA ALA A 568 -6.92 -19.15 9.91
C ALA A 568 -5.74 -19.99 10.43
N LEU A 569 -5.19 -19.58 11.57
CA LEU A 569 -4.24 -20.35 12.35
C LEU A 569 -4.94 -20.83 13.63
N HIS A 570 -4.91 -22.12 13.90
CA HIS A 570 -5.26 -22.62 15.23
C HIS A 570 -4.02 -22.57 16.11
N ALA A 571 -4.02 -21.66 17.07
CA ALA A 571 -2.90 -21.39 17.95
C ALA A 571 -3.11 -22.07 19.30
N ASP A 572 -2.16 -22.91 19.71
CA ASP A 572 -2.14 -23.54 21.02
C ASP A 572 -0.89 -23.07 21.81
N PRO A 573 -1.04 -22.66 23.09
CA PRO A 573 0.10 -22.32 23.93
C PRO A 573 0.96 -23.53 24.33
N ASP A 574 0.43 -24.76 24.26
CA ASP A 574 1.14 -25.98 24.59
C ASP A 574 2.17 -26.33 23.50
N PRO A 575 3.48 -26.43 23.83
CA PRO A 575 4.50 -26.75 22.84
C PRO A 575 4.37 -28.15 22.23
N SER A 576 3.65 -29.06 22.86
CA SER A 576 3.38 -30.41 22.32
C SER A 576 2.30 -30.43 21.23
N ARG A 577 1.62 -29.30 21.01
CA ARG A 577 0.53 -29.15 20.03
C ARG A 577 0.94 -28.16 18.94
N PRO A 578 1.44 -28.64 17.79
CA PRO A 578 1.82 -27.77 16.68
C PRO A 578 0.61 -26.98 16.17
N TRP A 579 0.87 -25.74 15.76
CA TRP A 579 -0.17 -24.91 15.16
C TRP A 579 -0.56 -25.44 13.79
N THR A 580 -1.84 -25.34 13.45
CA THR A 580 -2.36 -25.73 12.14
C THR A 580 -2.83 -24.51 11.35
N MET A 581 -2.71 -24.57 10.02
CA MET A 581 -3.08 -23.48 9.12
C MET A 581 -4.15 -23.94 8.14
N HIS A 582 -5.17 -23.10 7.97
CA HIS A 582 -6.31 -23.38 7.13
C HIS A 582 -6.64 -22.18 6.23
N MET A 583 -7.18 -22.46 5.06
CA MET A 583 -7.69 -21.44 4.13
C MET A 583 -9.14 -21.76 3.79
N TYR A 584 -10.00 -20.74 3.81
CA TYR A 584 -11.41 -20.90 3.47
C TYR A 584 -11.60 -20.85 1.95
N VAL A 585 -12.27 -21.85 1.39
CA VAL A 585 -12.64 -21.92 -0.02
C VAL A 585 -14.16 -21.80 -0.13
N PRO A 586 -14.70 -20.75 -0.77
CA PRO A 586 -16.14 -20.57 -0.94
C PRO A 586 -16.82 -21.83 -1.52
N GLY A 587 -17.93 -22.24 -0.91
CA GLY A 587 -18.68 -23.44 -1.30
C GLY A 587 -18.09 -24.78 -0.83
N THR A 588 -16.82 -24.81 -0.43
CA THR A 588 -16.14 -26.04 0.04
C THR A 588 -15.83 -26.01 1.53
N GLY A 589 -15.67 -24.82 2.13
CA GLY A 589 -15.36 -24.64 3.55
C GLY A 589 -13.86 -24.50 3.83
N TRP A 590 -13.46 -24.70 5.08
CA TRP A 590 -12.05 -24.66 5.50
C TRP A 590 -11.30 -25.91 5.04
N ARG A 591 -10.13 -25.71 4.47
CA ARG A 591 -9.18 -26.75 4.07
C ARG A 591 -7.81 -26.48 4.67
N PRO A 592 -6.97 -27.51 4.88
CA PRO A 592 -5.55 -27.30 5.15
C PRO A 592 -4.94 -26.33 4.14
N HIS A 593 -4.06 -25.44 4.61
CA HIS A 593 -3.64 -24.25 3.87
C HIS A 593 -3.20 -24.53 2.43
N ALA A 594 -2.33 -25.51 2.20
CA ALA A 594 -1.84 -25.85 0.86
C ALA A 594 -2.96 -26.29 -0.10
N GLN A 595 -3.89 -27.13 0.38
CA GLN A 595 -5.03 -27.59 -0.40
C GLN A 595 -6.01 -26.45 -0.69
N GLY A 596 -6.30 -25.61 0.31
CA GLY A 596 -7.16 -24.45 0.14
C GLY A 596 -6.58 -23.43 -0.84
N LEU A 597 -5.25 -23.25 -0.82
CA LEU A 597 -4.54 -22.39 -1.76
C LEU A 597 -4.60 -22.92 -3.19
N ALA A 598 -4.32 -24.22 -3.39
CA ALA A 598 -4.44 -24.86 -4.69
C ALA A 598 -5.89 -24.77 -5.22
N ALA A 599 -6.90 -25.08 -4.39
CA ALA A 599 -8.30 -24.95 -4.77
C ALA A 599 -8.67 -23.50 -5.15
N PHE A 600 -8.16 -22.51 -4.41
CA PHE A 600 -8.37 -21.10 -4.74
C PHE A 600 -7.71 -20.72 -6.07
N HIS A 601 -6.45 -21.09 -6.29
CA HIS A 601 -5.72 -20.81 -7.55
C HIS A 601 -6.31 -21.55 -8.76
N ALA A 602 -6.98 -22.67 -8.54
CA ALA A 602 -7.76 -23.42 -9.53
C ALA A 602 -9.18 -22.85 -9.76
N SER A 603 -9.59 -21.79 -9.05
CA SER A 603 -10.91 -21.17 -9.19
C SER A 603 -10.85 -19.77 -9.84
N ALA A 604 -12.00 -19.13 -10.01
CA ALA A 604 -12.05 -17.74 -10.47
C ALA A 604 -11.66 -16.77 -9.34
N ILE A 605 -11.01 -15.65 -9.69
CA ILE A 605 -10.58 -14.67 -8.68
C ILE A 605 -11.76 -13.82 -8.17
N GLY A 606 -12.28 -14.17 -7.00
CA GLY A 606 -13.33 -13.40 -6.32
C GLY A 606 -14.70 -13.44 -7.03
N ALA A 607 -15.60 -12.55 -6.60
CA ALA A 607 -16.97 -12.46 -7.11
C ALA A 607 -17.25 -11.10 -7.77
N GLU A 608 -18.20 -11.02 -8.71
CA GLU A 608 -18.57 -9.75 -9.35
C GLU A 608 -18.99 -8.68 -8.32
N ALA A 609 -18.44 -7.47 -8.44
CA ALA A 609 -18.72 -6.35 -7.55
C ALA A 609 -20.01 -5.61 -7.95
N GLY A 610 -21.15 -6.31 -7.88
CA GLY A 610 -22.49 -5.77 -8.10
C GLY A 610 -23.04 -4.93 -6.94
N ARG A 611 -24.34 -4.60 -7.00
CA ARG A 611 -25.03 -3.78 -5.97
C ARG A 611 -24.90 -4.38 -4.57
N ASP A 612 -25.00 -5.70 -4.47
CA ASP A 612 -25.04 -6.43 -3.19
C ASP A 612 -23.67 -7.00 -2.78
N ALA A 613 -22.59 -6.67 -3.51
CA ALA A 613 -21.27 -7.26 -3.31
C ALA A 613 -20.73 -7.11 -1.87
N PHE A 614 -21.02 -6.00 -1.20
CA PHE A 614 -20.61 -5.81 0.20
C PHE A 614 -21.46 -6.62 1.18
N ALA A 615 -22.75 -6.85 0.89
CA ALA A 615 -23.57 -7.73 1.73
C ALA A 615 -23.09 -9.17 1.58
N ASN A 616 -22.93 -9.64 0.34
CA ASN A 616 -22.41 -10.98 0.05
C ASN A 616 -21.03 -11.24 0.67
N ALA A 617 -20.15 -10.22 0.69
CA ALA A 617 -18.85 -10.33 1.36
C ALA A 617 -18.97 -10.47 2.88
N ARG A 618 -19.96 -9.83 3.52
CA ARG A 618 -20.24 -10.02 4.95
C ARG A 618 -20.76 -11.42 5.20
N ASP A 619 -21.74 -11.86 4.44
CA ASP A 619 -22.36 -13.19 4.59
C ASP A 619 -21.33 -14.30 4.40
N LEU A 620 -20.45 -14.18 3.40
CA LEU A 620 -19.36 -15.12 3.17
C LEU A 620 -18.39 -15.20 4.35
N VAL A 621 -18.05 -14.05 4.93
CA VAL A 621 -17.10 -13.96 6.05
C VAL A 621 -17.75 -14.49 7.33
N ASP A 622 -19.00 -14.17 7.58
CA ASP A 622 -19.74 -14.67 8.74
C ASP A 622 -19.94 -16.19 8.62
N GLN A 623 -20.30 -16.70 7.43
CA GLN A 623 -20.35 -18.14 7.17
C GLN A 623 -19.01 -18.82 7.48
N ALA A 624 -17.90 -18.27 6.97
CA ALA A 624 -16.57 -18.83 7.20
C ALA A 624 -16.19 -18.82 8.68
N LEU A 625 -16.44 -17.73 9.40
CA LEU A 625 -16.14 -17.59 10.83
C LEU A 625 -17.01 -18.51 11.70
N GLY A 626 -18.26 -18.75 11.29
CA GLY A 626 -19.19 -19.69 11.92
C GLY A 626 -18.89 -21.16 11.63
N SER A 627 -18.09 -21.48 10.62
CA SER A 627 -17.79 -22.85 10.19
C SER A 627 -16.34 -23.28 10.44
N LEU A 628 -15.60 -22.59 11.33
CA LEU A 628 -14.22 -22.96 11.67
C LEU A 628 -14.15 -24.42 12.15
N PRO A 629 -13.10 -25.18 11.77
CA PRO A 629 -13.08 -26.62 11.97
C PRO A 629 -12.86 -27.01 13.44
N GLY A 630 -13.90 -27.56 14.08
CA GLY A 630 -13.84 -28.00 15.47
C GLY A 630 -13.65 -26.85 16.47
N HIS A 631 -13.62 -27.20 17.76
CA HIS A 631 -13.33 -26.27 18.86
C HIS A 631 -14.24 -25.02 18.88
N ASP A 632 -15.56 -25.23 18.91
CA ASP A 632 -16.54 -24.14 18.91
C ASP A 632 -16.44 -23.21 20.13
N GLU A 633 -15.82 -23.69 21.21
CA GLU A 633 -15.54 -22.94 22.44
C GLU A 633 -14.29 -22.05 22.36
N ASP A 634 -13.40 -22.28 21.39
CA ASP A 634 -12.16 -21.53 21.26
C ASP A 634 -12.45 -20.10 20.75
N PRO A 635 -11.90 -19.06 21.41
CA PRO A 635 -12.14 -17.68 21.02
C PRO A 635 -11.48 -17.36 19.67
N VAL A 636 -12.10 -16.46 18.91
CA VAL A 636 -11.62 -16.06 17.58
C VAL A 636 -11.07 -14.64 17.61
N LEU A 637 -9.84 -14.45 17.14
CA LEU A 637 -9.21 -13.15 16.94
C LEU A 637 -9.11 -12.84 15.44
N VAL A 638 -10.00 -11.97 14.96
CA VAL A 638 -10.03 -11.51 13.56
C VAL A 638 -9.06 -10.35 13.36
N MET A 639 -8.18 -10.48 12.39
CA MET A 639 -7.16 -9.51 11.98
C MET A 639 -7.48 -9.04 10.56
N ILE A 640 -7.87 -7.78 10.41
CA ILE A 640 -8.41 -7.27 9.15
C ILE A 640 -7.73 -5.99 8.68
N ASP A 641 -7.37 -5.93 7.40
CA ASP A 641 -6.78 -4.74 6.79
C ASP A 641 -7.81 -3.60 6.69
N ALA A 642 -7.40 -2.38 6.99
CA ALA A 642 -8.29 -1.23 7.08
C ALA A 642 -8.76 -0.71 5.71
N ASP A 643 -7.93 -0.75 4.67
CA ASP A 643 -8.10 0.04 3.44
C ASP A 643 -9.42 -0.25 2.70
N ALA A 644 -9.58 -1.48 2.20
CA ALA A 644 -10.80 -1.87 1.50
C ALA A 644 -11.95 -2.27 2.46
N SER A 645 -11.61 -2.79 3.64
CA SER A 645 -12.59 -3.41 4.54
C SER A 645 -13.52 -2.39 5.21
N ARG A 646 -13.10 -1.13 5.40
CA ARG A 646 -13.96 -0.07 5.97
C ARG A 646 -15.22 0.20 5.15
N ARG A 647 -15.21 -0.11 3.84
CA ARG A 647 -16.39 0.00 2.96
C ARG A 647 -17.36 -1.16 3.14
N VAL A 648 -16.83 -2.34 3.46
CA VAL A 648 -17.63 -3.53 3.78
C VAL A 648 -18.15 -3.43 5.20
N TRP A 649 -17.32 -3.11 6.19
CA TRP A 649 -17.69 -2.99 7.61
C TRP A 649 -17.48 -1.57 8.12
N SER A 650 -18.59 -0.85 8.27
CA SER A 650 -18.54 0.55 8.73
C SER A 650 -17.98 0.69 10.15
N GLY A 651 -18.07 -0.36 10.97
CA GLY A 651 -17.48 -0.44 12.31
C GLY A 651 -15.95 -0.41 12.34
N LEU A 652 -15.28 -0.49 11.18
CA LEU A 652 -13.82 -0.34 11.07
C LEU A 652 -13.40 1.10 10.74
N SER A 653 -14.33 1.99 10.39
CA SER A 653 -14.06 3.41 10.12
C SER A 653 -13.93 4.20 11.43
N ASP A 654 -13.04 5.20 11.49
CA ASP A 654 -12.80 5.94 12.75
C ASP A 654 -14.09 6.58 13.30
N ALA A 655 -14.91 7.16 12.42
CA ALA A 655 -16.17 7.80 12.78
C ALA A 655 -17.25 6.86 13.34
N ARG A 656 -17.13 5.54 13.13
CA ARG A 656 -18.10 4.53 13.59
C ARG A 656 -17.42 3.35 14.28
N LEU A 657 -16.19 3.53 14.73
CA LEU A 657 -15.34 2.45 15.23
C LEU A 657 -16.02 1.68 16.38
N GLY A 658 -16.26 0.39 16.18
CA GLY A 658 -16.93 -0.47 17.16
C GLY A 658 -18.43 -0.24 17.36
N THR A 659 -19.07 0.67 16.60
CA THR A 659 -20.53 0.92 16.68
C THR A 659 -21.26 0.71 15.35
N GLY A 660 -20.53 0.55 14.24
CA GLY A 660 -21.09 0.10 12.97
C GLY A 660 -20.86 -1.40 12.77
N ALA A 661 -21.38 -1.94 11.67
CA ALA A 661 -21.20 -3.36 11.33
C ALA A 661 -19.73 -3.79 11.32
N LEU A 662 -19.45 -4.96 11.92
CA LEU A 662 -18.16 -5.64 12.04
C LEU A 662 -18.24 -7.09 11.50
N PRO A 663 -17.09 -7.72 11.19
CA PRO A 663 -17.05 -9.15 10.89
C PRO A 663 -17.59 -9.98 12.05
N GLY A 664 -18.44 -10.97 11.75
CA GLY A 664 -19.06 -11.86 12.74
C GLY A 664 -20.34 -11.32 13.37
N ASP A 665 -20.84 -10.14 12.97
CA ASP A 665 -22.10 -9.59 13.52
C ASP A 665 -23.34 -10.41 13.14
N GLY A 666 -23.29 -11.20 12.06
CA GLY A 666 -24.34 -12.16 11.70
C GLY A 666 -24.28 -13.49 12.45
N LEU A 667 -23.29 -13.68 13.34
CA LEU A 667 -23.16 -14.90 14.14
C LEU A 667 -23.90 -14.78 15.48
N PRO A 668 -24.30 -15.91 16.11
CA PRO A 668 -24.87 -15.89 17.45
C PRO A 668 -23.90 -15.25 18.45
N GLU A 669 -24.42 -14.47 19.41
CA GLU A 669 -23.62 -13.79 20.44
C GLU A 669 -22.72 -14.74 21.26
N ALA A 670 -23.07 -16.02 21.32
CA ALA A 670 -22.27 -17.05 21.98
C ALA A 670 -20.89 -17.26 21.34
N ARG A 671 -20.70 -16.90 20.06
CA ARG A 671 -19.41 -17.00 19.39
C ARG A 671 -18.50 -15.86 19.85
N ASP A 672 -17.52 -16.20 20.67
CA ASP A 672 -16.59 -15.21 21.22
C ASP A 672 -15.57 -14.71 20.18
N MET A 673 -15.60 -13.41 19.92
CA MET A 673 -14.85 -12.80 18.80
C MET A 673 -14.26 -11.44 19.12
N ALA A 674 -12.94 -11.34 18.98
CA ALA A 674 -12.21 -10.08 18.89
C ALA A 674 -12.00 -9.65 17.43
N VAL A 675 -12.02 -8.35 17.16
CA VAL A 675 -11.75 -7.76 15.84
C VAL A 675 -10.70 -6.68 15.98
N VAL A 676 -9.54 -6.89 15.35
CA VAL A 676 -8.42 -5.96 15.29
C VAL A 676 -8.30 -5.42 13.87
N ARG A 677 -8.51 -4.11 13.74
CA ARG A 677 -8.23 -3.36 12.52
C ARG A 677 -6.74 -3.08 12.45
N ILE A 678 -6.13 -3.41 11.31
CA ILE A 678 -4.71 -3.20 11.02
C ILE A 678 -4.59 -2.21 9.87
N CYS A 679 -3.73 -1.20 10.02
CA CYS A 679 -3.39 -0.29 8.94
C CYS A 679 -1.88 -0.13 8.84
N SER A 680 -1.32 -0.40 7.66
CA SER A 680 0.12 -0.27 7.40
C SER A 680 0.44 0.68 6.25
N ASP A 681 -0.55 1.47 5.81
CA ASP A 681 -0.34 2.51 4.81
C ASP A 681 0.17 3.78 5.50
N ASP A 682 1.37 4.20 5.15
CA ASP A 682 2.05 5.34 5.76
C ASP A 682 1.32 6.68 5.52
N VAL A 683 0.37 6.76 4.57
CA VAL A 683 -0.47 7.96 4.36
C VAL A 683 -1.82 7.90 5.09
N GLU A 684 -2.19 6.74 5.64
CA GLU A 684 -3.42 6.54 6.42
C GLU A 684 -3.17 6.54 7.93
N ILE A 685 -1.92 6.39 8.36
CA ILE A 685 -1.54 6.36 9.78
C ILE A 685 -0.53 7.47 10.11
N PRO A 686 -0.44 7.91 11.38
CA PRO A 686 0.65 8.76 11.83
C PRO A 686 2.04 8.13 11.61
N ARG A 687 2.73 8.50 10.52
CA ARG A 687 4.04 7.93 10.14
C ARG A 687 5.09 8.21 11.23
N PRO A 688 5.80 7.20 11.77
CA PRO A 688 6.90 7.39 12.71
C PRO A 688 8.05 8.22 12.13
N VAL A 689 8.62 9.13 12.93
CA VAL A 689 9.71 10.03 12.49
C VAL A 689 10.93 9.98 13.41
N HIS A 690 10.71 10.04 14.72
CA HIS A 690 11.80 10.15 15.69
C HIS A 690 11.39 9.57 17.03
N LYS A 691 12.34 8.94 17.74
CA LYS A 691 12.13 8.48 19.12
C LYS A 691 12.84 9.40 20.11
N ALA A 692 12.06 10.25 20.79
CA ALA A 692 12.58 11.30 21.67
C ALA A 692 13.22 10.82 22.99
N ALA A 693 13.09 9.55 23.38
CA ALA A 693 13.61 9.06 24.67
C ALA A 693 14.07 7.58 24.66
N GLY A 694 15.21 7.33 25.31
CA GLY A 694 15.76 6.00 25.63
C GLY A 694 16.77 5.44 24.61
N GLY A 695 17.95 5.02 25.09
CA GLY A 695 19.05 4.46 24.30
C GLY A 695 20.27 5.39 24.20
N LYS A 696 21.38 4.92 23.59
CA LYS A 696 22.53 5.77 23.26
C LYS A 696 22.07 6.82 22.25
N ARG A 697 22.12 8.11 22.63
CA ARG A 697 21.91 9.21 21.68
C ARG A 697 22.99 9.14 20.60
N SER A 698 22.64 9.45 19.36
CA SER A 698 23.66 9.66 18.34
C SER A 698 24.56 10.83 18.76
N ALA A 699 25.81 10.80 18.32
CA ALA A 699 26.70 11.96 18.47
C ALA A 699 26.18 13.17 17.68
N ASP A 700 25.41 12.91 16.60
CA ASP A 700 24.69 13.91 15.85
C ASP A 700 23.28 14.11 16.45
N PRO A 701 22.99 15.26 17.09
CA PRO A 701 21.69 15.52 17.72
C PRO A 701 20.54 15.60 16.71
N ASP A 702 20.85 15.89 15.45
CA ASP A 702 19.88 16.03 14.37
C ASP A 702 19.60 14.71 13.64
N GLN A 703 20.35 13.66 13.97
CA GLN A 703 20.10 12.33 13.44
C GLN A 703 18.84 11.72 14.09
N PRO A 704 17.81 11.35 13.33
CA PRO A 704 16.60 10.79 13.88
C PRO A 704 16.85 9.42 14.52
N ALA A 705 16.39 9.25 15.76
CA ALA A 705 16.47 7.98 16.47
C ALA A 705 15.43 6.99 15.95
N LYS A 706 15.88 5.80 15.53
CA LYS A 706 15.00 4.76 14.99
C LYS A 706 14.00 4.22 16.03
N PRO A 707 12.80 3.77 15.61
CA PRO A 707 11.88 3.07 16.49
C PRO A 707 12.50 1.78 17.06
N ASP A 708 12.22 1.51 18.33
CA ASP A 708 12.60 0.23 18.97
C ASP A 708 11.70 -0.93 18.49
N GLY A 709 12.13 -2.18 18.68
CA GLY A 709 11.30 -3.37 18.50
C GLY A 709 10.24 -3.56 19.59
N ARG A 710 9.48 -2.50 19.89
CA ARG A 710 8.48 -2.40 20.97
C ARG A 710 7.18 -1.84 20.42
N LEU A 711 6.10 -2.06 21.15
CA LEU A 711 4.80 -1.45 20.88
C LEU A 711 4.71 -0.07 21.55
N TYR A 712 4.09 0.87 20.87
CA TYR A 712 3.76 2.19 21.40
C TYR A 712 2.23 2.37 21.38
N VAL A 713 1.69 3.22 22.24
CA VAL A 713 0.24 3.47 22.37
C VAL A 713 -0.05 4.96 22.33
N HIS A 714 -1.14 5.32 21.66
CA HIS A 714 -1.79 6.61 21.72
C HIS A 714 -3.17 6.41 22.33
N GLU A 715 -3.53 7.24 23.30
CA GLU A 715 -4.85 7.26 23.93
C GLU A 715 -5.58 8.49 23.42
N GLY A 716 -6.74 8.26 22.79
CA GLY A 716 -7.58 9.31 22.24
C GLY A 716 -8.40 10.04 23.30
N ASP A 717 -9.08 11.09 22.85
CA ASP A 717 -9.95 11.95 23.67
C ASP A 717 -11.14 11.18 24.27
N ASP A 718 -11.56 10.05 23.69
CA ASP A 718 -12.63 9.17 24.19
C ASP A 718 -12.13 7.93 24.96
N GLY A 719 -10.83 7.89 25.28
CA GLY A 719 -10.18 6.75 25.96
C GLY A 719 -9.87 5.57 25.05
N ARG A 720 -10.27 5.60 23.76
CA ARG A 720 -9.86 4.54 22.82
C ARG A 720 -8.37 4.59 22.59
N ARG A 721 -7.80 3.40 22.38
CA ARG A 721 -6.36 3.25 22.16
C ARG A 721 -6.06 2.83 20.73
N SER A 722 -4.98 3.41 20.21
CA SER A 722 -4.33 2.98 18.99
C SER A 722 -2.91 2.57 19.32
N TRP A 723 -2.48 1.39 18.85
CA TRP A 723 -1.13 0.89 19.06
C TRP A 723 -0.32 0.99 17.76
N MET A 724 0.95 1.35 17.89
CA MET A 724 1.86 1.54 16.76
C MET A 724 3.10 0.66 16.91
N LEU A 725 3.40 -0.13 15.87
CA LEU A 725 4.67 -0.81 15.70
C LEU A 725 5.53 -0.05 14.68
N GLY A 726 6.50 0.73 15.17
CA GLY A 726 7.46 1.44 14.32
C GLY A 726 8.54 0.51 13.74
N ARG A 727 8.94 0.75 12.49
CA ARG A 727 9.81 -0.15 11.71
C ARG A 727 10.86 0.59 10.90
N THR A 728 11.98 -0.11 10.70
CA THR A 728 13.04 0.20 9.74
C THR A 728 13.03 -0.87 8.63
N SER A 729 13.42 -0.50 7.41
CA SER A 729 13.59 -1.47 6.32
C SER A 729 14.89 -2.27 6.47
N THR A 730 14.98 -3.43 5.84
CA THR A 730 16.23 -4.19 5.72
C THR A 730 17.33 -3.37 5.04
N THR A 731 16.97 -2.61 4.00
CA THR A 731 17.86 -1.64 3.34
C THR A 731 18.37 -0.57 4.29
N TYR A 732 17.55 -0.09 5.23
CA TYR A 732 18.02 0.87 6.23
C TYR A 732 19.07 0.23 7.16
N GLU A 733 18.92 -1.06 7.49
CA GLU A 733 19.84 -1.76 8.40
C GLU A 733 21.13 -2.25 7.71
N SER A 734 21.27 -2.13 6.37
CA SER A 734 22.41 -2.64 5.60
C SER A 734 23.69 -1.77 5.66
N GLY A 735 23.92 -1.08 6.78
CA GLY A 735 25.14 -0.29 7.02
C GLY A 735 24.98 1.21 6.73
N ILE A 736 26.08 1.88 6.38
CA ILE A 736 26.12 3.35 6.21
C ILE A 736 25.36 3.79 4.96
N VAL A 737 25.51 3.04 3.85
CA VAL A 737 24.81 3.31 2.59
C VAL A 737 23.29 3.29 2.80
N GLY A 738 22.80 2.29 3.54
CA GLY A 738 21.39 2.17 3.93
C GLY A 738 20.89 3.28 4.85
N ARG A 739 21.74 3.72 5.78
CA ARG A 739 21.45 4.79 6.75
C ARG A 739 21.68 6.21 6.23
N CYS A 740 22.05 6.37 4.96
CA CYS A 740 22.39 7.68 4.39
C CYS A 740 21.29 8.73 4.63
N GLY A 741 20.02 8.37 4.42
CA GLY A 741 18.88 9.27 4.66
C GLY A 741 18.58 9.61 6.13
N ALA A 742 19.26 8.97 7.09
CA ALA A 742 19.27 9.41 8.50
C ALA A 742 20.44 10.34 8.80
N LEU A 743 21.52 10.25 8.04
CA LEU A 743 22.71 11.09 8.22
C LEU A 743 22.58 12.41 7.48
N TYR A 744 21.94 12.42 6.31
CA TYR A 744 21.84 13.60 5.43
C TYR A 744 20.42 13.75 4.89
N THR A 745 20.07 14.97 4.47
CA THR A 745 18.97 15.18 3.54
C THR A 745 19.47 15.13 2.11
N ARG A 746 18.57 14.95 1.13
CA ARG A 746 18.98 14.95 -0.29
C ARG A 746 19.50 16.31 -0.77
N PHE A 747 19.27 17.38 0.00
CA PHE A 747 19.74 18.73 -0.28
C PHE A 747 21.11 19.04 0.31
N THR A 748 21.50 18.32 1.37
CA THR A 748 22.70 18.58 2.18
C THR A 748 23.74 17.47 2.10
N LEU A 749 23.61 16.57 1.12
CA LEU A 749 24.58 15.52 0.87
C LEU A 749 25.93 16.13 0.42
N PRO A 750 27.05 15.83 1.11
CA PRO A 750 28.37 16.32 0.73
C PRO A 750 28.80 15.87 -0.68
N LEU A 751 29.66 16.67 -1.33
CA LEU A 751 30.07 16.46 -2.72
C LEU A 751 30.74 15.09 -2.91
N GLU A 752 31.62 14.70 -1.99
CA GLU A 752 32.32 13.41 -1.99
C GLU A 752 31.38 12.20 -1.79
N LYS A 753 30.13 12.45 -1.35
CA LYS A 753 29.10 11.43 -1.15
C LYS A 753 27.99 11.48 -2.20
N LYS A 754 28.07 12.35 -3.22
CA LYS A 754 27.05 12.50 -4.28
C LYS A 754 26.67 11.19 -4.99
N PHE A 755 27.57 10.20 -5.04
CA PHE A 755 27.24 8.88 -5.60
C PHE A 755 26.08 8.19 -4.86
N LEU A 756 25.90 8.46 -3.56
CA LEU A 756 24.80 7.95 -2.72
C LEU A 756 23.43 8.53 -3.10
N GLN A 757 23.39 9.58 -3.93
CA GLN A 757 22.15 10.13 -4.48
C GLN A 757 21.37 9.09 -5.31
N GLY A 758 22.10 8.15 -5.93
CA GLY A 758 21.51 7.03 -6.68
C GLY A 758 20.93 5.92 -5.83
N LYS A 759 21.15 5.91 -4.52
CA LYS A 759 20.66 4.86 -3.63
C LYS A 759 19.24 5.18 -3.11
N PRO A 760 18.41 4.15 -2.84
CA PRO A 760 17.11 4.35 -2.21
C PRO A 760 17.27 4.78 -0.74
N TRP A 761 16.53 5.80 -0.32
CA TRP A 761 16.59 6.35 1.03
C TRP A 761 15.25 6.10 1.74
N HIS A 762 15.21 5.03 2.52
CA HIS A 762 13.99 4.59 3.21
C HIS A 762 13.76 5.39 4.48
N SER A 763 12.54 5.91 4.65
CA SER A 763 12.05 6.48 5.90
C SER A 763 11.58 5.40 6.87
N PHE A 764 11.34 5.78 8.13
CA PHE A 764 10.66 4.89 9.07
C PHE A 764 9.18 4.71 8.65
N THR A 765 8.65 3.53 8.95
CA THR A 765 7.28 3.14 8.64
C THR A 765 6.58 2.58 9.87
N GLY A 766 5.26 2.47 9.82
CA GLY A 766 4.43 2.01 10.93
C GLY A 766 3.51 0.85 10.57
N THR A 767 2.96 0.20 11.60
CA THR A 767 1.70 -0.55 11.51
C THR A 767 0.86 -0.13 12.71
N GLU A 768 -0.33 0.41 12.44
CA GLU A 768 -1.33 0.76 13.44
C GLU A 768 -2.25 -0.45 13.73
N PHE A 769 -2.55 -0.69 15.00
CA PHE A 769 -3.50 -1.69 15.47
C PHE A 769 -4.57 -1.00 16.33
N VAL A 770 -5.84 -1.29 16.04
CA VAL A 770 -6.98 -0.72 16.75
C VAL A 770 -8.00 -1.82 16.97
N VAL A 771 -8.38 -2.04 18.23
CA VAL A 771 -9.36 -3.07 18.59
C VAL A 771 -10.76 -2.49 18.46
N ALA A 772 -11.55 -3.01 17.53
CA ALA A 772 -12.93 -2.57 17.31
C ALA A 772 -13.93 -3.32 18.21
N ARG A 773 -13.61 -4.57 18.55
CA ARG A 773 -14.33 -5.44 19.48
C ARG A 773 -13.31 -6.35 20.17
N SER A 774 -13.40 -6.53 21.48
CA SER A 774 -12.39 -7.29 22.24
C SER A 774 -12.76 -8.76 22.49
N GLY A 775 -14.05 -9.13 22.49
CA GLY A 775 -14.47 -10.48 22.91
C GLY A 775 -13.95 -10.82 24.32
N ARG A 776 -13.58 -12.08 24.58
CA ARG A 776 -12.87 -12.50 25.81
C ARG A 776 -11.38 -12.14 25.81
N PHE A 777 -10.84 -11.60 24.73
CA PHE A 777 -9.52 -10.98 24.78
C PHE A 777 -9.62 -9.61 25.45
N SER A 778 -8.56 -9.20 26.16
CA SER A 778 -8.37 -7.78 26.44
C SER A 778 -7.97 -7.05 25.15
N GLU A 779 -8.28 -5.76 25.04
CA GLU A 779 -7.85 -4.94 23.90
C GLU A 779 -6.32 -4.99 23.74
N GLU A 780 -5.62 -4.90 24.86
CA GLU A 780 -4.16 -4.96 24.93
C GLU A 780 -3.63 -6.29 24.43
N SER A 781 -4.21 -7.42 24.86
CA SER A 781 -3.78 -8.74 24.39
C SER A 781 -4.03 -8.92 22.89
N ALA A 782 -5.17 -8.47 22.38
CA ALA A 782 -5.49 -8.58 20.95
C ALA A 782 -4.49 -7.77 20.10
N ALA A 783 -4.19 -6.53 20.51
CA ALA A 783 -3.21 -5.68 19.83
C ALA A 783 -1.78 -6.23 19.93
N VAL A 784 -1.38 -6.74 21.10
CA VAL A 784 -0.03 -7.30 21.33
C VAL A 784 0.19 -8.58 20.54
N ILE A 785 -0.79 -9.49 20.49
CA ILE A 785 -0.72 -10.72 19.69
C ILE A 785 -0.58 -10.37 18.21
N ALA A 786 -1.42 -9.48 17.68
CA ALA A 786 -1.32 -9.02 16.29
C ALA A 786 0.07 -8.40 15.99
N ALA A 787 0.58 -7.54 16.88
CA ALA A 787 1.88 -6.91 16.70
C ALA A 787 3.06 -7.89 16.76
N ARG A 788 3.00 -8.92 17.61
CA ARG A 788 3.99 -10.01 17.70
C ARG A 788 4.03 -10.81 16.40
N LEU A 789 2.87 -11.10 15.83
CA LEU A 789 2.76 -11.80 14.55
C LEU A 789 3.19 -10.94 13.34
N CYS A 790 3.22 -9.61 13.44
CA CYS A 790 3.92 -8.77 12.45
C CYS A 790 5.45 -8.88 12.57
N ALA A 791 5.95 -9.16 13.78
CA ALA A 791 7.37 -9.21 14.08
C ALA A 791 8.00 -10.59 13.81
N GLN A 792 7.18 -11.63 13.56
CA GLN A 792 7.62 -12.99 13.25
C GLN A 792 7.00 -13.50 11.94
N PRO A 793 7.77 -13.69 10.86
CA PRO A 793 7.30 -14.40 9.67
C PRO A 793 7.19 -15.91 9.93
N VAL A 794 6.41 -16.62 9.12
CA VAL A 794 6.15 -18.07 9.30
C VAL A 794 7.41 -18.93 9.15
N SER A 795 8.20 -18.70 8.11
CA SER A 795 9.27 -19.63 7.71
C SER A 795 10.67 -19.00 7.57
N TRP A 796 10.80 -17.67 7.74
CA TRP A 796 12.09 -16.96 7.67
C TRP A 796 12.29 -15.89 8.75
N ARG A 797 13.53 -15.43 8.90
CA ARG A 797 13.86 -14.29 9.77
C ARG A 797 13.49 -12.97 9.12
N GLY A 798 12.74 -12.12 9.81
CA GLY A 798 12.36 -10.82 9.26
C GLY A 798 11.16 -10.21 9.98
N ARG A 799 10.40 -9.42 9.24
CA ARG A 799 9.15 -8.79 9.69
C ARG A 799 8.19 -8.70 8.53
N THR A 800 6.90 -8.85 8.81
CA THR A 800 5.83 -8.64 7.85
C THR A 800 5.15 -7.28 8.11
N ARG A 801 4.38 -6.78 7.13
CA ARG A 801 3.54 -5.59 7.31
C ARG A 801 2.24 -5.87 8.03
N TRP A 802 1.75 -7.08 7.88
CA TRP A 802 0.52 -7.59 8.46
C TRP A 802 0.83 -8.79 9.35
N PRO A 803 0.01 -9.05 10.38
CA PRO A 803 0.11 -10.27 11.16
C PRO A 803 0.04 -11.49 10.25
N VAL A 804 0.71 -12.59 10.63
CA VAL A 804 0.83 -13.81 9.82
C VAL A 804 -0.47 -14.24 9.11
N PRO A 805 -1.63 -14.42 9.77
CA PRO A 805 -2.85 -14.86 9.09
C PRO A 805 -3.28 -13.90 7.96
N LEU A 806 -3.24 -12.58 8.22
CA LEU A 806 -3.60 -11.56 7.24
C LEU A 806 -2.56 -11.45 6.11
N HIS A 807 -1.28 -11.63 6.44
CA HIS A 807 -0.22 -11.68 5.44
C HIS A 807 -0.40 -12.85 4.48
N LEU A 808 -0.72 -14.04 5.00
CA LEU A 808 -0.97 -15.24 4.18
C LEU A 808 -2.17 -15.04 3.25
N ALA A 809 -3.29 -14.51 3.76
CA ALA A 809 -4.47 -14.22 2.95
C ALA A 809 -4.16 -13.22 1.81
N ARG A 810 -3.34 -12.20 2.08
CA ARG A 810 -2.92 -11.22 1.06
C ARG A 810 -1.98 -11.82 0.02
N VAL A 811 -1.02 -12.66 0.44
CA VAL A 811 -0.09 -13.33 -0.49
C VAL A 811 -0.84 -14.32 -1.37
N ALA A 812 -1.82 -15.05 -0.84
CA ALA A 812 -2.68 -15.95 -1.62
C ALA A 812 -3.42 -15.22 -2.76
N ASP A 813 -3.98 -14.02 -2.50
CA ASP A 813 -4.56 -13.13 -3.54
C ASP A 813 -3.50 -12.70 -4.56
N MET A 814 -2.34 -12.20 -4.10
CA MET A 814 -1.26 -11.72 -4.98
C MET A 814 -0.69 -12.81 -5.89
N ASP A 815 -0.62 -14.05 -5.40
CA ASP A 815 -0.13 -15.20 -6.15
C ASP A 815 -1.21 -15.82 -7.05
N HIS A 816 -2.47 -15.40 -6.97
CA HIS A 816 -3.53 -15.98 -7.78
C HIS A 816 -3.23 -15.81 -9.29
N PRO A 817 -3.40 -16.84 -10.15
CA PRO A 817 -3.10 -16.74 -11.59
C PRO A 817 -3.77 -15.57 -12.33
N HIS A 818 -4.99 -15.19 -11.92
CA HIS A 818 -5.73 -14.03 -12.44
C HIS A 818 -5.49 -12.71 -11.69
N TYR A 819 -4.49 -12.63 -10.79
CA TYR A 819 -4.15 -11.40 -10.09
C TYR A 819 -3.64 -10.35 -11.08
N ARG A 820 -4.40 -9.26 -11.25
CA ARG A 820 -4.08 -8.17 -12.19
C ARG A 820 -3.69 -8.64 -13.61
N ALA A 821 -4.18 -9.81 -14.04
CA ALA A 821 -3.75 -10.50 -15.26
C ALA A 821 -4.20 -9.84 -16.58
N ALA A 822 -4.23 -8.52 -16.61
CA ALA A 822 -4.50 -7.72 -17.79
C ALA A 822 -3.56 -6.48 -17.86
N GLU A 823 -2.41 -6.52 -17.17
CA GLU A 823 -1.26 -5.65 -17.47
C GLU A 823 -0.41 -6.19 -18.66
N GLU A 824 -0.59 -7.44 -19.10
CA GLU A 824 0.26 -8.11 -20.11
C GLU A 824 -0.49 -8.61 -21.36
N GLY A 825 -1.72 -8.18 -21.60
CA GLY A 825 -2.52 -8.66 -22.73
C GLY A 825 -3.27 -7.55 -23.43
N ASP A 826 -2.56 -6.72 -24.19
CA ASP A 826 -2.91 -6.28 -25.56
C ASP A 826 -1.85 -5.27 -26.06
N VAL A 827 -0.68 -5.78 -26.48
CA VAL A 827 0.14 -5.06 -27.47
C VAL A 827 -0.41 -5.45 -28.84
N SER A 828 -1.58 -4.94 -29.15
CA SER A 828 -2.07 -4.85 -30.52
C SER A 828 -2.20 -3.36 -30.84
N PRO A 829 -1.38 -2.79 -31.73
CA PRO A 829 -1.54 -1.40 -32.14
C PRO A 829 -2.82 -1.30 -32.98
N GLY A 830 -3.90 -0.82 -32.35
CA GLY A 830 -5.13 -0.37 -33.01
C GLY A 830 -5.21 1.14 -33.01
#